data_AF-A0A1S2XN97-F1
#
_entry.id   AF-A0A1S2XN97-F1
#
_cell.length_a   1.000
_cell.length_b   1.000
_cell.length_c   1.000
_cell.angle_alpha   90.00
_cell.angle_beta   90.00
_cell.angle_gamma   90.00
#
_symmetry.space_group_name_H-M   'P 1'
#
loop_
_entity.id
_entity.type
_entity.pdbx_description
1 polymer ?
#
loop_
_entity_poly.entity_id
_entity_poly.type
_entity_poly.pdbx_seq_one_letter_code
_entity_poly.pdbx_strand_id
1 'polypeptide(L)'
;MKGEVKMKSKMKWVGLIGIVLSAFSIFIHFLLARFTELGVSDYQSSITIFSWRPIFDKPDFPTNSASYRRLWGPVKRLESLYPDSNPRGDYSDPGSQTNGFIFVRIQGGFHEIRNSICDVVAISRLLNATLAMPEIQSTTSSKGISSQFKSFAYLYNEDQFIFSLAKDVKVVRTLPKYLKGARRKKEIPVFKVPHSASPFYYLRHVLPVLKKHSVVELVVSNGGCLQAILPPYFEEYQRLRCRVSFHALQFRQEVQELSAKILQRLRAPSRPFIAFDPGMTRESLAYHGCAELFQDVHTELIQHKRSWMIKRGIVKGKLSVNSAEARLNGSCPLMPEEIGILLRAYGYSKDAIIYVSGGEVFGGQRTLIPLHAMFDNVVDRTSLSTPWEMIKIYGKEVNLVNPPPGPPPFEEVKKLAAWKNAGPRPRPLPPPPARPKSYNIEGWWGWVAESDNEPDSTVMELRTNAHKLLWEAIDYLICVEADVFIPGFDRDGKGHSNFASLVMGHRLYQSAASKTFRPDRKEAAKLVDEIRDHMYQANRTWLKSVRRHLRKTLLDGIIEASSKSKPLSFLSHPVPECSCSRHDTSFEASKNSSSKLSSQVSTTLGVTHQCPAWMDTGPISQLKDKENEDDGDEDDSLSGLFFRQSGGNNEGDGDVNAKEENQFEDQEELEGGEK
;
A
#
# COMPACT_ATOMS: atom_id res chain seq x y z
N MET A 1 -39.69 -65.71 55.54
CA MET A 1 -39.94 -64.30 55.14
C MET A 1 -38.60 -63.72 54.75
N LYS A 2 -38.36 -63.40 53.47
CA LYS A 2 -38.64 -62.09 52.83
C LYS A 2 -38.10 -60.93 53.68
N GLY A 3 -37.08 -60.18 53.26
CA GLY A 3 -36.31 -60.27 52.04
C GLY A 3 -35.23 -59.20 52.02
N GLU A 4 -34.19 -59.42 51.23
CA GLU A 4 -33.18 -58.39 50.99
C GLU A 4 -32.44 -58.68 49.68
N VAL A 5 -33.12 -58.50 48.55
CA VAL A 5 -32.45 -58.39 47.25
C VAL A 5 -33.20 -57.36 46.42
N LYS A 6 -33.01 -56.06 46.71
CA LYS A 6 -33.54 -55.00 45.83
C LYS A 6 -32.81 -53.66 45.91
N MET A 7 -31.47 -53.65 46.01
CA MET A 7 -30.70 -52.40 45.84
C MET A 7 -29.45 -52.48 44.94
N LYS A 8 -29.06 -53.66 44.43
CA LYS A 8 -27.94 -53.75 43.46
C LYS A 8 -28.34 -53.48 42.00
N SER A 9 -29.63 -53.51 41.66
CA SER A 9 -30.11 -53.36 40.28
C SER A 9 -30.26 -51.90 39.83
N LYS A 10 -30.69 -50.99 40.73
CA LYS A 10 -30.94 -49.58 40.38
C LYS A 10 -29.66 -48.80 40.06
N MET A 11 -28.58 -49.04 40.81
CA MET A 11 -27.32 -48.31 40.61
C MET A 11 -26.59 -48.71 39.32
N LYS A 12 -26.74 -49.97 38.88
CA LYS A 12 -26.28 -50.41 37.56
C LYS A 12 -27.06 -49.74 36.43
N TRP A 13 -28.36 -49.52 36.62
CA TRP A 13 -29.22 -48.83 35.65
C TRP A 13 -28.87 -47.34 35.52
N VAL A 14 -28.59 -46.66 36.64
CA VAL A 14 -28.12 -45.26 36.62
C VAL A 14 -26.77 -45.14 35.93
N GLY A 15 -25.84 -46.07 36.18
CA GLY A 15 -24.56 -46.12 35.48
C GLY A 15 -24.71 -46.39 33.97
N LEU A 16 -25.61 -47.30 33.59
CA LEU A 16 -25.88 -47.62 32.18
C LEU A 16 -26.54 -46.44 31.45
N ILE A 17 -27.49 -45.75 32.10
CA ILE A 17 -28.10 -44.53 31.57
C ILE A 17 -27.06 -43.42 31.41
N GLY A 18 -26.15 -43.26 32.39
CA GLY A 18 -25.06 -42.29 32.29
C GLY A 18 -24.10 -42.58 31.13
N ILE A 19 -23.76 -43.84 30.90
CA ILE A 19 -22.91 -44.25 29.76
C ILE A 19 -23.65 -44.03 28.44
N VAL A 20 -24.94 -44.36 28.35
CA VAL A 20 -25.74 -44.14 27.14
C VAL A 20 -25.88 -42.64 26.84
N LEU A 21 -26.12 -41.80 27.84
CA LEU A 21 -26.18 -40.34 27.66
C LEU A 21 -24.82 -39.75 27.27
N SER A 22 -23.71 -40.27 27.82
CA SER A 22 -22.36 -39.87 27.44
C SER A 22 -22.03 -40.29 25.99
N ALA A 23 -22.37 -41.52 25.61
CA ALA A 23 -22.20 -42.01 24.24
C ALA A 23 -23.08 -41.22 23.26
N PHE A 24 -24.31 -40.87 23.64
CA PHE A 24 -25.19 -40.03 22.84
C PHE A 24 -24.67 -38.60 22.72
N SER A 25 -24.13 -38.01 23.80
CA SER A 25 -23.46 -36.71 23.78
C SER A 25 -22.24 -36.72 22.86
N ILE A 26 -21.40 -37.75 22.94
CA ILE A 26 -20.23 -37.93 22.07
C ILE A 26 -20.67 -38.14 20.62
N PHE A 27 -21.73 -38.91 20.37
CA PHE A 27 -22.27 -39.13 19.03
C PHE A 27 -22.89 -37.85 18.44
N ILE A 28 -23.56 -37.03 19.25
CA ILE A 28 -24.05 -35.70 18.87
C ILE A 28 -22.87 -34.76 18.58
N HIS A 29 -21.80 -34.81 19.38
CA HIS A 29 -20.57 -34.05 19.10
C HIS A 29 -19.86 -34.55 17.85
N PHE A 30 -19.86 -35.86 17.56
CA PHE A 30 -19.32 -36.41 16.31
C PHE A 30 -20.20 -36.08 15.11
N LEU A 31 -21.52 -35.99 15.27
CA LEU A 31 -22.44 -35.54 14.21
C LEU A 31 -22.30 -34.04 13.96
N LEU A 32 -22.21 -33.21 15.02
CA LEU A 32 -21.89 -31.79 14.90
C LEU A 32 -20.50 -31.61 14.26
N ALA A 33 -19.51 -32.43 14.66
CA ALA A 33 -18.17 -32.42 14.08
C ALA A 33 -18.15 -32.91 12.61
N ARG A 34 -18.99 -33.89 12.24
CA ARG A 34 -19.14 -34.32 10.84
C ARG A 34 -19.92 -33.33 9.99
N PHE A 35 -20.89 -32.61 10.56
CA PHE A 35 -21.51 -31.46 9.93
C PHE A 35 -20.52 -30.31 9.76
N THR A 36 -19.48 -30.22 10.62
CA THR A 36 -18.35 -29.32 10.36
C THR A 36 -17.36 -29.89 9.32
N GLU A 37 -17.05 -31.19 9.27
CA GLU A 37 -16.07 -31.75 8.32
C GLU A 37 -16.58 -31.88 6.87
N LEU A 38 -17.89 -32.05 6.63
CA LEU A 38 -18.48 -31.93 5.29
C LEU A 38 -18.75 -30.48 4.87
N GLY A 39 -18.39 -29.50 5.72
CA GLY A 39 -18.40 -28.06 5.44
C GLY A 39 -17.02 -27.42 5.33
N VAL A 40 -15.93 -28.19 5.35
CA VAL A 40 -14.54 -27.68 5.23
C VAL A 40 -14.03 -27.90 3.81
N SER A 41 -14.67 -27.25 2.83
CA SER A 41 -13.99 -26.77 1.63
C SER A 41 -14.80 -25.67 0.95
N ASP A 42 -15.29 -24.72 1.74
CA ASP A 42 -15.61 -23.39 1.27
C ASP A 42 -15.60 -22.52 2.52
N TYR A 43 -14.44 -21.92 2.81
CA TYR A 43 -14.46 -20.58 3.40
C TYR A 43 -15.07 -19.64 2.34
N GLN A 44 -16.35 -19.87 2.01
CA GLN A 44 -17.24 -18.84 1.52
C GLN A 44 -17.28 -17.83 2.65
N SER A 45 -16.55 -16.75 2.42
CA SER A 45 -16.69 -15.49 3.10
C SER A 45 -18.18 -15.11 3.12
N SER A 46 -18.86 -15.53 4.17
CA SER A 46 -20.17 -15.03 4.61
C SER A 46 -20.13 -13.54 4.98
N ILE A 47 -18.95 -12.90 4.82
CA ILE A 47 -18.72 -11.46 4.84
C ILE A 47 -19.17 -10.76 3.53
N THR A 48 -19.45 -11.47 2.44
CA THR A 48 -19.64 -10.80 1.12
C THR A 48 -21.05 -10.33 0.75
N ILE A 49 -22.10 -10.50 1.58
CA ILE A 49 -23.44 -9.99 1.25
C ILE A 49 -24.16 -9.27 2.42
N PHE A 50 -23.75 -9.47 3.68
CA PHE A 50 -24.36 -8.78 4.83
C PHE A 50 -23.42 -7.75 5.46
N SER A 51 -23.25 -6.58 4.82
CA SER A 51 -22.99 -5.29 5.50
C SER A 51 -22.82 -4.09 4.55
N TRP A 52 -23.00 -4.24 3.23
CA TRP A 52 -23.37 -3.10 2.37
C TRP A 52 -24.82 -2.67 2.67
N ARG A 53 -25.12 -2.33 3.92
CA ARG A 53 -26.10 -1.28 4.21
C ARG A 53 -25.26 -0.08 4.62
N PRO A 54 -24.95 0.81 3.68
CA PRO A 54 -24.39 2.07 4.07
C PRO A 54 -25.43 2.69 5.00
N ILE A 55 -25.02 3.01 6.22
CA ILE A 55 -25.83 3.84 7.11
C ILE A 55 -25.77 5.22 6.46
N PHE A 56 -26.59 5.41 5.43
CA PHE A 56 -26.65 6.63 4.65
C PHE A 56 -27.47 7.65 5.42
N ASP A 57 -26.87 8.23 6.46
CA ASP A 57 -27.17 9.64 6.69
C ASP A 57 -26.47 10.41 5.56
N LYS A 58 -27.22 11.29 4.89
CA LYS A 58 -26.64 12.17 3.87
C LYS A 58 -25.62 13.06 4.59
N PRO A 59 -24.36 13.18 4.14
CA PRO A 59 -23.58 14.33 4.54
C PRO A 59 -24.27 15.56 3.92
N ASP A 60 -24.76 16.46 4.78
CA ASP A 60 -25.45 17.71 4.46
C ASP A 60 -24.52 18.76 3.81
N PHE A 61 -23.54 18.34 3.00
CA PHE A 61 -22.67 19.26 2.29
C PHE A 61 -23.11 19.34 0.84
N PRO A 62 -23.74 20.46 0.42
CA PRO A 62 -23.86 20.77 -1.00
C PRO A 62 -22.48 20.67 -1.63
N THR A 63 -22.38 20.07 -2.82
CA THR A 63 -21.12 19.97 -3.59
C THR A 63 -20.48 21.33 -3.86
N ASN A 64 -21.25 22.40 -3.73
CA ASN A 64 -20.81 23.79 -3.90
C ASN A 64 -20.28 24.44 -2.60
N SER A 65 -20.32 23.74 -1.45
CA SER A 65 -19.85 24.29 -0.18
C SER A 65 -18.33 24.39 -0.12
N ALA A 66 -17.82 25.41 0.59
CA ALA A 66 -16.39 25.58 0.83
C ALA A 66 -15.79 24.36 1.57
N SER A 67 -16.55 23.76 2.49
CA SER A 67 -16.17 22.55 3.23
C SER A 67 -16.00 21.34 2.31
N TYR A 68 -16.93 21.11 1.36
CA TYR A 68 -16.79 20.04 0.38
C TYR A 68 -15.55 20.24 -0.50
N ARG A 69 -15.35 21.47 -1.00
CA ARG A 69 -14.18 21.82 -1.82
C ARG A 69 -12.86 21.63 -1.06
N ARG A 70 -12.83 21.97 0.23
CA ARG A 70 -11.67 21.75 1.11
C ARG A 70 -11.36 20.26 1.28
N LEU A 71 -12.34 19.38 1.35
CA LEU A 71 -12.12 17.94 1.54
C LEU A 71 -11.82 17.24 0.20
N TRP A 72 -12.63 17.49 -0.83
CA TRP A 72 -12.68 16.68 -2.05
C TRP A 72 -12.34 17.44 -3.33
N GLY A 73 -12.31 18.78 -3.28
CA GLY A 73 -12.02 19.60 -4.46
C GLY A 73 -10.57 19.53 -4.93
N PRO A 74 -10.26 20.04 -6.14
CA PRO A 74 -8.90 20.10 -6.64
C PRO A 74 -8.00 21.06 -5.84
N VAL A 75 -6.70 20.82 -5.88
CA VAL A 75 -5.67 21.74 -5.38
C VAL A 75 -5.44 22.84 -6.42
N LYS A 76 -6.14 23.98 -6.26
CA LYS A 76 -6.15 25.11 -7.21
C LYS A 76 -4.78 25.50 -7.77
N ARG A 77 -3.74 25.55 -6.92
CA ARG A 77 -2.39 25.98 -7.34
C ARG A 77 -1.70 25.02 -8.32
N LEU A 78 -2.18 23.78 -8.43
CA LEU A 78 -1.66 22.74 -9.32
C LEU A 78 -2.55 22.51 -10.56
N GLU A 79 -3.68 23.22 -10.69
CA GLU A 79 -4.60 23.07 -11.84
C GLU A 79 -3.98 23.50 -13.19
N SER A 80 -2.95 24.34 -13.15
CA SER A 80 -2.22 24.79 -14.34
C SER A 80 -1.22 23.76 -14.87
N LEU A 81 -0.94 22.69 -14.12
CA LEU A 81 0.00 21.64 -14.50
C LEU A 81 -0.69 20.51 -15.26
N TYR A 82 -0.22 20.22 -16.47
CA TYR A 82 -0.77 19.19 -17.34
C TYR A 82 0.27 18.13 -17.72
N PRO A 83 -0.16 16.89 -17.96
CA PRO A 83 0.71 15.83 -18.48
C PRO A 83 1.24 16.19 -19.87
N ASP A 84 2.56 16.18 -20.03
CA ASP A 84 3.20 16.32 -21.33
C ASP A 84 4.53 15.54 -21.39
N SER A 85 4.51 14.46 -22.15
CA SER A 85 5.66 13.57 -22.35
C SER A 85 6.11 13.48 -23.81
N ASN A 86 5.53 14.30 -24.69
CA ASN A 86 5.85 14.30 -26.11
C ASN A 86 7.26 14.85 -26.36
N PRO A 87 8.02 14.42 -27.37
CA PRO A 87 9.32 15.04 -27.62
C PRO A 87 9.23 16.57 -27.81
N ARG A 88 10.19 17.32 -27.27
CA ARG A 88 10.26 18.80 -27.38
C ARG A 88 11.21 19.27 -28.48
N GLY A 89 12.18 18.44 -28.84
CA GLY A 89 13.13 18.70 -29.93
C GLY A 89 12.92 17.80 -31.15
N ASP A 90 13.92 17.78 -32.03
CA ASP A 90 13.97 16.83 -33.14
C ASP A 90 14.12 15.40 -32.59
N TYR A 91 13.12 14.56 -32.86
CA TYR A 91 13.02 13.20 -32.36
C TYR A 91 12.73 12.25 -33.52
N SER A 92 13.80 11.77 -34.16
CA SER A 92 13.69 10.89 -35.32
C SER A 92 13.25 9.48 -34.93
N ASP A 93 12.48 8.83 -35.80
CA ASP A 93 12.13 7.41 -35.66
C ASP A 93 13.39 6.52 -35.61
N PRO A 94 13.36 5.35 -34.95
CA PRO A 94 14.49 4.43 -34.86
C PRO A 94 14.89 3.92 -36.25
N GLY A 95 16.17 4.04 -36.60
CA GLY A 95 16.72 3.63 -37.90
C GLY A 95 16.50 2.16 -38.24
N SER A 96 16.57 1.81 -39.53
CA SER A 96 16.37 0.44 -40.02
C SER A 96 17.38 -0.56 -39.44
N GLN A 97 18.63 -0.14 -39.26
CA GLN A 97 19.71 -0.94 -38.68
C GLN A 97 19.92 -0.64 -37.19
N THR A 98 20.06 -1.68 -36.38
CA THR A 98 20.33 -1.59 -34.93
C THR A 98 21.66 -2.27 -34.59
N ASN A 99 22.30 -1.85 -33.49
CA ASN A 99 23.58 -2.41 -33.02
C ASN A 99 23.48 -3.87 -32.52
N GLY A 100 22.27 -4.39 -32.32
CA GLY A 100 22.03 -5.75 -31.84
C GLY A 100 20.76 -5.85 -30.99
N PHE A 101 20.66 -6.91 -30.19
CA PHE A 101 19.54 -7.20 -29.30
C PHE A 101 19.91 -7.02 -27.83
N ILE A 102 19.07 -6.33 -27.08
CA ILE A 102 19.14 -6.30 -25.61
C ILE A 102 18.05 -7.22 -25.07
N PHE A 103 18.47 -8.20 -24.29
CA PHE A 103 17.59 -9.08 -23.54
C PHE A 103 17.72 -8.75 -22.05
N VAL A 104 16.61 -8.68 -21.31
CA VAL A 104 16.64 -8.23 -19.91
C VAL A 104 15.91 -9.19 -18.99
N ARG A 105 16.52 -9.50 -17.84
CA ARG A 105 15.88 -10.16 -16.70
C ARG A 105 15.73 -9.18 -15.54
N ILE A 106 14.50 -9.02 -15.07
CA ILE A 106 14.13 -8.07 -14.03
C ILE A 106 13.72 -8.83 -12.76
N GLN A 107 14.31 -8.44 -11.64
CA GLN A 107 14.03 -8.96 -10.31
C GLN A 107 13.55 -7.83 -9.39
N GLY A 108 12.43 -8.03 -8.72
CA GLY A 108 11.88 -7.11 -7.73
C GLY A 108 10.37 -7.22 -7.62
N GLY A 109 9.78 -6.35 -6.80
CA GLY A 109 8.33 -6.19 -6.69
C GLY A 109 7.78 -5.34 -7.82
N PHE A 110 6.48 -5.03 -7.75
CA PHE A 110 5.78 -4.26 -8.76
C PHE A 110 6.45 -2.92 -9.08
N HIS A 111 6.89 -2.22 -8.02
CA HIS A 111 7.59 -0.94 -8.15
C HIS A 111 8.89 -1.07 -8.95
N GLU A 112 9.76 -2.01 -8.55
CA GLU A 112 11.06 -2.22 -9.18
C GLU A 112 10.90 -2.66 -10.64
N ILE A 113 9.90 -3.49 -10.92
CA ILE A 113 9.59 -3.95 -12.27
C ILE A 113 9.22 -2.77 -13.17
N ARG A 114 8.26 -1.94 -12.75
CA ARG A 114 7.79 -0.79 -13.55
C ARG A 114 8.94 0.19 -13.84
N ASN A 115 9.73 0.52 -12.83
CA ASN A 115 10.88 1.42 -12.98
C ASN A 115 11.96 0.83 -13.92
N SER A 116 12.27 -0.46 -13.76
CA SER A 116 13.28 -1.14 -14.60
C SER A 116 12.91 -1.15 -16.07
N ILE A 117 11.63 -1.38 -16.41
CA ILE A 117 11.20 -1.42 -17.81
C ILE A 117 11.38 -0.04 -18.46
N CYS A 118 11.04 1.04 -17.75
CA CYS A 118 11.22 2.40 -18.23
C CYS A 118 12.69 2.71 -18.51
N ASP A 119 13.59 2.35 -17.60
CA ASP A 119 15.03 2.54 -17.76
C ASP A 119 15.58 1.75 -18.95
N VAL A 120 15.19 0.48 -19.07
CA VAL A 120 15.67 -0.42 -20.12
C VAL A 120 15.24 0.04 -21.51
N VAL A 121 14.04 0.59 -21.66
CA VAL A 121 13.60 1.20 -22.93
C VAL A 121 14.49 2.39 -23.28
N ALA A 122 14.75 3.29 -22.33
CA ALA A 122 15.64 4.43 -22.54
C ALA A 122 17.08 4.00 -22.89
N ILE A 123 17.61 2.98 -22.20
CA ILE A 123 18.92 2.39 -22.50
C ILE A 123 18.95 1.77 -23.90
N SER A 124 17.89 1.08 -24.30
CA SER A 124 17.80 0.45 -25.63
C SER A 124 17.79 1.51 -26.73
N ARG A 125 17.10 2.63 -26.52
CA ARG A 125 17.16 3.80 -27.41
C ARG A 125 18.57 4.40 -27.43
N LEU A 126 19.21 4.58 -26.28
CA LEU A 126 20.55 5.16 -26.16
C LEU A 126 21.60 4.35 -26.93
N LEU A 127 21.47 3.03 -26.89
CA LEU A 127 22.39 2.11 -27.55
C LEU A 127 22.01 1.78 -29.00
N ASN A 128 20.96 2.41 -29.55
CA ASN A 128 20.36 2.07 -30.84
C ASN A 128 20.19 0.54 -31.01
N ALA A 129 19.55 -0.09 -30.02
CA ALA A 129 19.41 -1.54 -29.92
C ALA A 129 17.94 -1.96 -30.03
N THR A 130 17.70 -3.17 -30.55
CA THR A 130 16.38 -3.79 -30.53
C THR A 130 16.14 -4.41 -29.15
N LEU A 131 15.06 -4.03 -28.47
CA LEU A 131 14.69 -4.58 -27.17
C LEU A 131 13.91 -5.88 -27.36
N ALA A 132 14.40 -6.98 -26.80
CA ALA A 132 13.59 -8.18 -26.61
C ALA A 132 12.70 -8.01 -25.38
N MET A 133 11.46 -8.53 -25.44
CA MET A 133 10.47 -8.39 -24.36
C MET A 133 11.08 -8.73 -22.98
N PRO A 134 10.99 -7.82 -21.99
CA PRO A 134 11.61 -8.04 -20.68
C PRO A 134 11.08 -9.27 -19.95
N GLU A 135 11.97 -10.00 -19.28
CA GLU A 135 11.58 -11.14 -18.46
C GLU A 135 11.48 -10.78 -16.97
N ILE A 136 10.26 -10.82 -16.43
CA ILE A 136 9.95 -10.71 -15.01
C ILE A 136 10.21 -12.07 -14.34
N GLN A 137 11.14 -12.13 -13.37
CA GLN A 137 11.53 -13.40 -12.74
C GLN A 137 10.46 -14.00 -11.82
N SER A 138 9.75 -13.18 -11.06
CA SER A 138 8.73 -13.64 -10.10
C SER A 138 7.58 -14.40 -10.76
N THR A 139 7.32 -14.19 -12.05
CA THR A 139 6.25 -14.83 -12.81
C THR A 139 6.75 -15.94 -13.74
N THR A 140 8.07 -16.12 -13.87
CA THR A 140 8.68 -17.16 -14.73
C THR A 140 9.20 -18.35 -13.95
N SER A 141 9.56 -18.17 -12.68
CA SER A 141 10.20 -19.19 -11.85
C SER A 141 9.24 -20.01 -10.98
N SER A 142 8.00 -19.55 -10.78
CA SER A 142 7.09 -20.21 -9.83
C SER A 142 6.34 -21.36 -10.50
N LYS A 143 6.57 -22.57 -9.99
CA LYS A 143 5.75 -23.75 -10.34
C LYS A 143 4.29 -23.47 -9.94
N GLY A 144 3.33 -23.91 -10.75
CA GLY A 144 1.90 -23.77 -10.44
C GLY A 144 1.22 -22.46 -10.86
N ILE A 145 1.95 -21.49 -11.43
CA ILE A 145 1.34 -20.35 -12.13
C ILE A 145 0.75 -20.80 -13.47
N SER A 146 -0.31 -20.12 -13.89
CA SER A 146 -0.89 -20.27 -15.23
C SER A 146 0.15 -20.22 -16.34
N SER A 147 0.17 -21.24 -17.19
CA SER A 147 1.04 -21.29 -18.38
C SER A 147 0.57 -20.40 -19.52
N GLN A 148 -0.66 -19.86 -19.41
CA GLN A 148 -1.29 -18.97 -20.39
C GLN A 148 -0.52 -17.66 -20.53
N PHE A 149 -0.03 -17.12 -19.42
CA PHE A 149 0.66 -15.83 -19.39
C PHE A 149 2.09 -16.05 -18.94
N LYS A 150 3.05 -15.62 -19.77
CA LYS A 150 4.47 -15.77 -19.48
C LYS A 150 5.10 -14.41 -19.25
N SER A 151 5.77 -14.27 -18.11
CA SER A 151 6.66 -13.15 -17.83
C SER A 151 6.01 -11.77 -17.97
N PHE A 152 6.35 -10.97 -18.99
CA PHE A 152 5.77 -9.64 -19.24
C PHE A 152 4.24 -9.67 -19.42
N ALA A 153 3.74 -10.62 -20.22
CA ALA A 153 2.31 -10.78 -20.53
C ALA A 153 1.46 -11.18 -19.31
N TYR A 154 2.11 -11.57 -18.21
CA TYR A 154 1.43 -11.81 -16.95
C TYR A 154 0.83 -10.53 -16.38
N LEU A 155 1.50 -9.39 -16.55
CA LEU A 155 1.08 -8.11 -15.97
C LEU A 155 0.61 -7.10 -17.02
N TYR A 156 1.29 -7.04 -18.16
CA TYR A 156 1.14 -5.98 -19.16
C TYR A 156 0.65 -6.51 -20.51
N ASN A 157 0.04 -5.62 -21.29
CA ASN A 157 -0.36 -5.90 -22.66
C ASN A 157 0.84 -5.74 -23.62
N GLU A 158 1.34 -6.86 -24.16
CA GLU A 158 2.49 -6.90 -25.06
C GLU A 158 2.27 -6.11 -26.36
N ASP A 159 1.06 -6.18 -26.92
CA ASP A 159 0.74 -5.56 -28.21
C ASP A 159 0.67 -4.03 -28.09
N GLN A 160 0.02 -3.54 -27.04
CA GLN A 160 0.00 -2.11 -26.74
C GLN A 160 1.39 -1.57 -26.40
N PHE A 161 2.22 -2.35 -25.72
CA PHE A 161 3.60 -1.96 -25.43
C PHE A 161 4.44 -1.80 -26.71
N ILE A 162 4.35 -2.76 -27.65
CA ILE A 162 5.06 -2.69 -28.94
C ILE A 162 4.52 -1.54 -29.79
N PHE A 163 3.19 -1.38 -29.86
CA PHE A 163 2.55 -0.34 -30.65
C PHE A 163 2.92 1.07 -30.16
N SER A 164 2.83 1.30 -28.85
CA SER A 164 3.10 2.61 -28.24
C SER A 164 4.55 3.05 -28.42
N LEU A 165 5.50 2.11 -28.48
CA LEU A 165 6.94 2.38 -28.60
C LEU A 165 7.47 2.33 -30.03
N ALA A 166 6.61 2.12 -31.03
CA ALA A 166 7.04 1.93 -32.42
C ALA A 166 7.92 3.07 -32.97
N LYS A 167 7.64 4.32 -32.55
CA LYS A 167 8.43 5.52 -32.91
C LYS A 167 9.61 5.80 -31.98
N ASP A 168 9.68 5.11 -30.85
CA ASP A 168 10.73 5.32 -29.84
C ASP A 168 11.83 4.26 -29.99
N VAL A 169 11.50 2.97 -29.88
CA VAL A 169 12.45 1.86 -29.92
C VAL A 169 11.85 0.63 -30.60
N LYS A 170 12.67 -0.13 -31.31
CA LYS A 170 12.26 -1.41 -31.87
C LYS A 170 12.13 -2.45 -30.77
N VAL A 171 10.93 -2.99 -30.60
CA VAL A 171 10.63 -4.06 -29.63
C VAL A 171 10.26 -5.34 -30.35
N VAL A 172 10.84 -6.47 -29.93
CA VAL A 172 10.50 -7.80 -30.45
C VAL A 172 10.03 -8.70 -29.31
N ARG A 173 9.01 -9.53 -29.57
CA ARG A 173 8.43 -10.43 -28.56
C ARG A 173 9.44 -11.45 -28.02
N THR A 174 10.30 -11.98 -28.88
CA THR A 174 11.35 -12.93 -28.45
C THR A 174 12.62 -12.73 -29.27
N LEU A 175 13.75 -13.14 -28.70
CA LEU A 175 15.02 -13.18 -29.43
C LEU A 175 14.90 -14.02 -30.72
N PRO A 176 15.60 -13.66 -31.81
CA PRO A 176 15.68 -14.48 -33.01
C PRO A 176 16.11 -15.92 -32.76
N LYS A 177 15.64 -16.88 -33.58
CA LYS A 177 15.88 -18.32 -33.40
C LYS A 177 17.37 -18.68 -33.24
N TYR A 178 18.26 -18.04 -34.00
CA TYR A 178 19.70 -18.28 -33.93
C TYR A 178 20.32 -17.86 -32.58
N LEU A 179 19.80 -16.81 -31.93
CA LEU A 179 20.24 -16.37 -30.60
C LEU A 179 19.60 -17.18 -29.46
N LYS A 180 18.44 -17.82 -29.69
CA LYS A 180 17.82 -18.71 -28.68
C LYS A 180 18.73 -19.90 -28.35
N GLY A 181 19.50 -20.40 -29.32
CA GLY A 181 20.48 -21.46 -29.11
C GLY A 181 21.60 -21.02 -28.16
N ALA A 182 22.22 -19.87 -28.45
CA ALA A 182 23.26 -19.28 -27.61
C ALA A 182 22.78 -19.02 -26.17
N ARG A 183 21.53 -18.57 -26.01
CA ARG A 183 20.90 -18.40 -24.68
C ARG A 183 20.85 -19.72 -23.89
N ARG A 184 20.39 -20.81 -24.51
CA ARG A 184 20.29 -22.13 -23.85
C ARG A 184 21.66 -22.66 -23.41
N LYS A 185 22.70 -22.35 -24.19
CA LYS A 185 24.09 -22.70 -23.89
C LYS A 185 24.79 -21.72 -22.94
N LYS A 186 24.11 -20.65 -22.50
CA LYS A 186 24.65 -19.57 -21.64
C LYS A 186 25.85 -18.84 -22.26
N GLU A 187 25.85 -18.70 -23.59
CA GLU A 187 26.92 -18.04 -24.36
C GLU A 187 26.68 -16.53 -24.53
N ILE A 188 25.52 -16.01 -24.10
CA ILE A 188 25.19 -14.58 -24.18
C ILE A 188 25.95 -13.81 -23.09
N PRO A 189 26.69 -12.73 -23.41
CA PRO A 189 27.34 -11.89 -22.42
C PRO A 189 26.33 -11.27 -21.45
N VAL A 190 26.57 -11.44 -20.14
CA VAL A 190 25.66 -10.98 -19.07
C VAL A 190 26.26 -9.82 -18.31
N PHE A 191 25.50 -8.74 -18.15
CA PHE A 191 25.82 -7.60 -17.30
C PHE A 191 24.88 -7.57 -16.09
N LYS A 192 25.46 -7.69 -14.89
CA LYS A 192 24.75 -7.33 -13.65
C LYS A 192 24.84 -5.82 -13.49
N VAL A 193 23.72 -5.14 -13.72
CA VAL A 193 23.71 -3.69 -13.84
C VAL A 193 23.69 -3.06 -12.44
N PRO A 194 24.59 -2.11 -12.13
CA PRO A 194 24.55 -1.42 -10.85
C PRO A 194 23.33 -0.49 -10.76
N HIS A 195 22.81 -0.28 -9.56
CA HIS A 195 21.76 0.68 -9.31
C HIS A 195 22.25 2.11 -9.66
N SER A 196 21.41 2.91 -10.30
CA SER A 196 21.72 4.28 -10.73
C SER A 196 22.96 4.36 -11.66
N ALA A 197 23.08 3.44 -12.62
CA ALA A 197 24.17 3.46 -13.60
C ALA A 197 24.05 4.69 -14.53
N SER A 198 25.18 5.33 -14.86
CA SER A 198 25.18 6.48 -15.76
C SER A 198 24.98 6.06 -17.22
N PRO A 199 24.46 6.94 -18.10
CA PRO A 199 24.41 6.68 -19.54
C PRO A 199 25.79 6.27 -20.12
N PHE A 200 26.87 6.85 -19.59
CA PHE A 200 28.23 6.55 -20.00
C PHE A 200 28.68 5.13 -19.65
N TYR A 201 28.16 4.52 -18.57
CA TYR A 201 28.42 3.12 -18.26
C TYR A 201 27.98 2.22 -19.42
N TYR A 202 26.77 2.46 -19.96
CA TYR A 202 26.25 1.71 -21.09
C TYR A 202 27.04 1.94 -22.37
N LEU A 203 27.37 3.19 -22.67
CA LEU A 203 28.16 3.53 -23.87
C LEU A 203 29.57 2.94 -23.84
N ARG A 204 30.22 2.89 -22.67
CA ARG A 204 31.61 2.41 -22.54
C ARG A 204 31.74 0.92 -22.34
N HIS A 205 30.82 0.29 -21.60
CA HIS A 205 30.95 -1.12 -21.20
C HIS A 205 29.99 -2.04 -21.96
N VAL A 206 28.75 -1.60 -22.21
CA VAL A 206 27.72 -2.45 -22.82
C VAL A 206 27.76 -2.35 -24.35
N LEU A 207 27.86 -1.14 -24.91
CA LEU A 207 27.83 -0.91 -26.36
C LEU A 207 28.92 -1.68 -27.13
N PRO A 208 30.20 -1.72 -26.69
CA PRO A 208 31.23 -2.45 -27.44
C PRO A 208 30.97 -3.94 -27.48
N VAL A 209 30.48 -4.51 -26.37
CA VAL A 209 30.14 -5.93 -26.27
C VAL A 209 28.90 -6.24 -27.11
N LEU A 210 27.91 -5.35 -27.11
CA LEU A 210 26.72 -5.44 -27.97
C LEU A 210 27.09 -5.45 -29.45
N LYS A 211 27.94 -4.53 -29.90
CA LYS A 211 28.41 -4.51 -31.31
C LYS A 211 29.19 -5.78 -31.68
N LYS A 212 29.99 -6.32 -30.75
CA LYS A 212 30.79 -7.53 -30.99
C LYS A 212 29.95 -8.81 -31.08
N HIS A 213 28.99 -8.99 -30.17
CA HIS A 213 28.22 -10.24 -30.06
C HIS A 213 26.81 -10.15 -30.67
N SER A 214 26.39 -8.96 -31.10
CA SER A 214 25.02 -8.65 -31.57
C SER A 214 23.91 -8.94 -30.54
N VAL A 215 24.25 -9.34 -29.32
CA VAL A 215 23.32 -9.59 -28.22
C VAL A 215 24.00 -9.40 -26.87
N VAL A 216 23.28 -8.83 -25.91
CA VAL A 216 23.68 -8.78 -24.49
C VAL A 216 22.49 -9.07 -23.60
N GLU A 217 22.77 -9.62 -22.42
CA GLU A 217 21.80 -9.78 -21.37
C GLU A 217 22.06 -8.79 -20.24
N LEU A 218 21.02 -8.05 -19.84
CA LEU A 218 21.04 -7.21 -18.64
C LEU A 218 20.26 -7.90 -17.52
N VAL A 219 20.89 -8.05 -16.36
CA VAL A 219 20.23 -8.50 -15.13
C VAL A 219 20.05 -7.28 -14.23
N VAL A 220 18.79 -6.89 -14.03
CA VAL A 220 18.40 -5.75 -13.19
C VAL A 220 17.82 -6.28 -11.89
N SER A 221 18.53 -6.05 -10.80
CA SER A 221 18.11 -6.43 -9.45
C SER A 221 17.75 -5.17 -8.67
N ASN A 222 16.58 -5.15 -8.02
CA ASN A 222 16.09 -4.07 -7.15
C ASN A 222 15.73 -2.74 -7.85
N GLY A 223 15.46 -2.78 -9.15
CA GLY A 223 15.04 -1.59 -9.91
C GLY A 223 16.12 -0.52 -10.10
N GLY A 224 15.78 0.53 -10.86
CA GLY A 224 16.61 1.72 -11.03
C GLY A 224 17.97 1.42 -11.66
N CYS A 225 17.98 0.87 -12.88
CA CYS A 225 19.23 0.57 -13.57
C CYS A 225 19.81 1.78 -14.30
N LEU A 226 19.08 2.88 -14.42
CA LEU A 226 19.58 4.15 -14.95
C LEU A 226 19.53 5.24 -13.87
N GLN A 227 20.46 6.19 -13.92
CA GLN A 227 20.42 7.38 -13.06
C GLN A 227 19.03 8.04 -13.11
N ALA A 228 18.46 8.33 -11.94
CA ALA A 228 17.13 8.91 -11.86
C ALA A 228 17.05 10.26 -12.57
N ILE A 229 18.02 11.14 -12.33
CA ILE A 229 18.14 12.44 -13.00
C ILE A 229 19.26 12.33 -14.04
N LEU A 230 18.89 12.46 -15.31
CA LEU A 230 19.83 12.49 -16.42
C LEU A 230 20.33 13.91 -16.68
N PRO A 231 21.55 14.05 -17.23
CA PRO A 231 22.05 15.34 -17.73
C PRO A 231 21.09 16.01 -18.73
N PRO A 232 21.09 17.36 -18.86
CA PRO A 232 20.14 18.08 -19.72
C PRO A 232 20.12 17.64 -21.19
N TYR A 233 21.27 17.27 -21.76
CA TYR A 233 21.36 16.75 -23.12
C TYR A 233 20.73 15.36 -23.33
N PHE A 234 20.25 14.72 -22.25
CA PHE A 234 19.46 13.49 -22.28
C PHE A 234 18.00 13.72 -21.83
N GLU A 235 17.50 14.96 -21.87
CA GLU A 235 16.10 15.29 -21.50
C GLU A 235 15.08 14.41 -22.24
N GLU A 236 15.27 14.16 -23.54
CA GLU A 236 14.37 13.31 -24.33
C GLU A 236 14.32 11.85 -23.83
N TYR A 237 15.38 11.36 -23.18
CA TYR A 237 15.38 10.04 -22.56
C TYR A 237 14.58 10.02 -21.25
N GLN A 238 14.56 11.14 -20.50
CA GLN A 238 13.65 11.29 -19.37
C GLN A 238 12.19 11.31 -19.84
N ARG A 239 11.90 12.06 -20.91
CA ARG A 239 10.56 12.12 -21.52
C ARG A 239 10.11 10.76 -22.05
N LEU A 240 11.03 10.00 -22.66
CA LEU A 240 10.76 8.61 -23.05
C LEU A 240 10.39 7.73 -21.84
N ARG A 241 11.07 7.86 -20.70
CA ARG A 241 10.69 7.14 -19.46
C ARG A 241 9.28 7.50 -19.00
N CYS A 242 8.86 8.76 -19.15
CA CYS A 242 7.47 9.18 -18.90
C CYS A 242 6.50 8.46 -19.85
N ARG A 243 6.77 8.48 -21.15
CA ARG A 243 5.93 7.82 -22.18
C ARG A 243 5.79 6.33 -21.89
N VAL A 244 6.88 5.66 -21.54
CA VAL A 244 6.86 4.25 -21.19
C VAL A 244 6.02 4.02 -19.93
N SER A 245 6.30 4.77 -18.86
CA SER A 245 5.65 4.58 -17.57
C SER A 245 4.14 4.83 -17.60
N PHE A 246 3.69 5.89 -18.28
CA PHE A 246 2.31 6.36 -18.18
C PHE A 246 1.44 5.98 -19.39
N HIS A 247 2.05 5.68 -20.55
CA HIS A 247 1.30 5.32 -21.77
C HIS A 247 1.55 3.90 -22.24
N ALA A 248 2.81 3.47 -22.36
CA ALA A 248 3.14 2.17 -22.96
C ALA A 248 2.90 0.98 -22.01
N LEU A 249 3.11 1.17 -20.70
CA LEU A 249 2.90 0.14 -19.67
C LEU A 249 1.43 0.01 -19.27
N GLN A 250 0.61 -0.44 -20.22
CA GLN A 250 -0.79 -0.77 -19.97
C GLN A 250 -0.91 -2.18 -19.40
N PHE A 251 -1.70 -2.31 -18.33
CA PHE A 251 -1.99 -3.63 -17.77
C PHE A 251 -2.80 -4.49 -18.74
N ARG A 252 -2.74 -5.79 -18.52
CA ARG A 252 -3.56 -6.75 -19.24
C ARG A 252 -5.06 -6.44 -19.03
N GLN A 253 -5.87 -6.74 -20.05
CA GLN A 253 -7.29 -6.41 -20.09
C GLN A 253 -8.07 -6.91 -18.87
N GLU A 254 -7.82 -8.14 -18.40
CA GLU A 254 -8.53 -8.71 -17.25
C GLU A 254 -8.25 -7.95 -15.94
N VAL A 255 -7.05 -7.37 -15.80
CA VAL A 255 -6.69 -6.50 -14.67
C VAL A 255 -7.48 -5.20 -14.78
N GLN A 256 -7.47 -4.56 -15.95
CA GLN A 256 -8.19 -3.31 -16.20
C GLN A 256 -9.71 -3.47 -16.00
N GLU A 257 -10.29 -4.57 -16.50
CA GLU A 257 -11.72 -4.88 -16.34
C GLU A 257 -12.13 -5.02 -14.87
N LEU A 258 -11.35 -5.74 -14.06
CA LEU A 258 -11.67 -5.86 -12.63
C LEU A 258 -11.47 -4.54 -11.90
N SER A 259 -10.39 -3.81 -12.18
CA SER A 259 -10.19 -2.47 -11.61
C SER A 259 -11.34 -1.52 -11.94
N ALA A 260 -11.82 -1.52 -13.18
CA ALA A 260 -12.96 -0.70 -13.59
C ALA A 260 -14.24 -1.09 -12.83
N LYS A 261 -14.50 -2.39 -12.63
CA LYS A 261 -15.62 -2.86 -11.81
C LYS A 261 -15.49 -2.46 -10.34
N ILE A 262 -14.30 -2.56 -9.76
CA ILE A 262 -14.06 -2.12 -8.37
C ILE A 262 -14.29 -0.62 -8.23
N LEU A 263 -13.78 0.19 -9.17
CA LEU A 263 -14.04 1.63 -9.21
C LEU A 263 -15.54 1.94 -9.35
N GLN A 264 -16.26 1.19 -10.18
CA GLN A 264 -17.71 1.32 -10.30
C GLN A 264 -18.41 1.00 -8.97
N ARG A 265 -17.98 -0.04 -8.25
CA ARG A 265 -18.52 -0.41 -6.92
C ARG A 265 -18.25 0.69 -5.89
N LEU A 266 -17.05 1.24 -5.86
CA LEU A 266 -16.66 2.35 -4.98
C LEU A 266 -17.45 3.63 -5.27
N ARG A 267 -17.69 3.95 -6.55
CA ARG A 267 -18.41 5.15 -6.99
C ARG A 267 -19.93 4.96 -7.07
N ALA A 268 -20.46 3.75 -6.91
CA ALA A 268 -21.90 3.46 -6.97
C ALA A 268 -22.75 4.32 -6.01
N PRO A 269 -22.29 4.67 -4.79
CA PRO A 269 -22.98 5.61 -3.90
C PRO A 269 -23.00 7.07 -4.39
N SER A 270 -22.39 7.39 -5.53
CA SER A 270 -22.16 8.76 -6.01
C SER A 270 -21.40 9.64 -5.00
N ARG A 271 -20.48 9.01 -4.26
CA ARG A 271 -19.64 9.67 -3.25
C ARG A 271 -18.17 9.54 -3.62
N PRO A 272 -17.35 10.54 -3.27
CA PRO A 272 -15.90 10.43 -3.41
C PRO A 272 -15.34 9.43 -2.39
N PHE A 273 -14.13 8.92 -2.66
CA PHE A 273 -13.46 7.99 -1.77
C PHE A 273 -11.98 8.35 -1.57
N ILE A 274 -11.44 7.88 -0.44
CA ILE A 274 -10.04 8.01 -0.07
C ILE A 274 -9.35 6.67 -0.35
N ALA A 275 -8.24 6.69 -1.08
CA ALA A 275 -7.33 5.56 -1.14
C ALA A 275 -6.19 5.74 -0.13
N PHE A 276 -6.02 4.76 0.75
CA PHE A 276 -4.98 4.72 1.77
C PHE A 276 -4.01 3.57 1.50
N ASP A 277 -2.73 3.88 1.32
CA ASP A 277 -1.68 2.86 1.23
C ASP A 277 -0.87 2.81 2.54
N PRO A 278 -1.03 1.80 3.42
CA PRO A 278 -0.27 1.74 4.65
C PRO A 278 1.25 1.65 4.40
N GLY A 279 1.67 1.01 3.30
CA GLY A 279 3.09 0.80 2.96
C GLY A 279 3.88 -0.03 3.99
N MET A 280 3.19 -0.66 4.94
CA MET A 280 3.74 -1.45 6.05
C MET A 280 4.05 -2.88 5.60
N THR A 281 5.17 -3.08 4.91
CA THR A 281 5.68 -4.43 4.59
C THR A 281 6.69 -4.89 5.64
N ARG A 282 6.81 -6.20 5.84
CA ARG A 282 7.82 -6.79 6.72
C ARG A 282 9.22 -6.29 6.39
N GLU A 283 9.57 -6.21 5.11
CA GLU A 283 10.85 -5.73 4.62
C GLU A 283 11.08 -4.25 4.95
N SER A 284 10.07 -3.39 4.75
CA SER A 284 10.13 -1.97 5.11
C SER A 284 10.31 -1.80 6.63
N LEU A 285 9.48 -2.47 7.43
CA LEU A 285 9.55 -2.38 8.89
C LEU A 285 10.91 -2.85 9.43
N ALA A 286 11.46 -3.93 8.86
CA ALA A 286 12.77 -4.45 9.22
C ALA A 286 13.91 -3.50 8.84
N TYR A 287 13.84 -2.88 7.67
CA TYR A 287 14.84 -1.91 7.21
C TYR A 287 14.94 -0.71 8.16
N HIS A 288 13.80 -0.18 8.60
CA HIS A 288 13.74 1.00 9.47
C HIS A 288 13.81 0.67 10.97
N GLY A 289 13.72 -0.62 11.35
CA GLY A 289 13.82 -1.05 12.75
C GLY A 289 12.55 -0.77 13.56
N CYS A 290 11.38 -0.85 12.94
CA CYS A 290 10.08 -0.51 13.53
C CYS A 290 9.38 -1.73 14.14
N ALA A 291 10.14 -2.60 14.80
CA ALA A 291 9.63 -3.88 15.29
C ALA A 291 8.61 -3.73 16.43
N GLU A 292 8.85 -2.80 17.35
CA GLU A 292 8.11 -2.68 18.62
C GLU A 292 6.72 -2.05 18.44
N LEU A 293 6.31 -1.72 17.21
CA LEU A 293 4.98 -1.17 16.90
C LEU A 293 3.84 -2.19 17.06
N PHE A 294 4.12 -3.49 16.94
CA PHE A 294 3.08 -4.53 16.91
C PHE A 294 2.90 -5.26 18.25
N GLN A 295 3.94 -5.29 19.11
CA GLN A 295 3.96 -5.91 20.44
C GLN A 295 3.44 -7.36 20.49
N ASP A 296 3.59 -8.09 19.38
CA ASP A 296 3.18 -9.49 19.22
C ASP A 296 4.24 -10.28 18.43
N VAL A 297 3.85 -11.44 17.88
CA VAL A 297 4.72 -12.28 17.02
C VAL A 297 5.35 -11.50 15.86
N HIS A 298 4.71 -10.45 15.36
CA HIS A 298 5.22 -9.63 14.27
C HIS A 298 6.51 -8.88 14.63
N THR A 299 6.73 -8.61 15.91
CA THR A 299 7.99 -8.03 16.42
C THR A 299 9.17 -8.93 16.08
N GLU A 300 9.06 -10.24 16.38
CA GLU A 300 10.10 -11.23 16.14
C GLU A 300 10.38 -11.39 14.64
N LEU A 301 9.34 -11.34 13.82
CA LEU A 301 9.45 -11.44 12.36
C LEU A 301 10.23 -10.26 11.76
N ILE A 302 9.95 -9.06 12.24
CA ILE A 302 10.66 -7.85 11.82
C ILE A 302 12.13 -7.93 12.28
N GLN A 303 12.38 -8.34 13.52
CA GLN A 303 13.74 -8.46 14.05
C GLN A 303 14.54 -9.55 13.33
N HIS A 304 13.96 -10.72 13.09
CA HIS A 304 14.59 -11.79 12.32
C HIS A 304 15.00 -11.30 10.92
N LYS A 305 14.06 -10.66 10.21
CA LYS A 305 14.34 -10.12 8.88
C LYS A 305 15.41 -9.04 8.90
N ARG A 306 15.43 -8.19 9.93
CA ARG A 306 16.46 -7.18 10.13
C ARG A 306 17.83 -7.79 10.41
N SER A 307 17.90 -8.83 11.24
CA SER A 307 19.13 -9.60 11.49
C SER A 307 19.71 -10.15 10.19
N TRP A 308 18.86 -10.72 9.33
CA TRP A 308 19.24 -11.18 8.01
C TRP A 308 19.79 -10.05 7.12
N MET A 309 19.15 -8.86 7.15
CA MET A 309 19.62 -7.70 6.38
C MET A 309 20.98 -7.17 6.86
N ILE A 310 21.22 -7.16 8.19
CA ILE A 310 22.50 -6.74 8.79
C ILE A 310 23.60 -7.73 8.41
N LYS A 311 23.36 -9.04 8.53
CA LYS A 311 24.33 -10.10 8.14
C LYS A 311 24.77 -9.98 6.67
N ARG A 312 23.89 -9.47 5.80
CA ARG A 312 24.17 -9.27 4.37
C ARG A 312 24.66 -7.86 4.01
N GLY A 313 24.85 -6.98 4.99
CA GLY A 313 25.30 -5.60 4.77
C GLY A 313 24.30 -4.69 4.07
N ILE A 314 23.01 -5.08 4.01
CA ILE A 314 21.94 -4.27 3.42
C ILE A 314 21.59 -3.10 4.35
N VAL A 315 21.53 -3.38 5.65
CA VAL A 315 21.25 -2.39 6.70
C VAL A 315 22.47 -2.28 7.61
N LYS A 316 22.86 -1.05 7.96
CA LYS A 316 23.87 -0.77 8.98
C LYS A 316 23.16 -0.34 10.26
N GLY A 317 23.59 -0.87 11.41
CA GLY A 317 23.07 -0.45 12.72
C GLY A 317 22.78 -1.61 13.66
N LYS A 318 22.10 -1.28 14.77
CA LYS A 318 21.71 -2.25 15.79
C LYS A 318 20.51 -3.10 15.32
N LEU A 319 20.45 -4.33 15.82
CA LEU A 319 19.33 -5.24 15.60
C LEU A 319 18.04 -4.69 16.23
N SER A 320 18.07 -4.40 17.53
CA SER A 320 16.98 -3.70 18.21
C SER A 320 17.19 -2.19 18.11
N VAL A 321 16.11 -1.49 17.75
CA VAL A 321 16.02 -0.03 17.65
C VAL A 321 14.75 0.37 18.39
N ASN A 322 14.83 1.41 19.22
CA ASN A 322 13.66 1.96 19.89
C ASN A 322 12.67 2.48 18.84
N SER A 323 11.59 1.73 18.64
CA SER A 323 10.65 2.03 17.55
C SER A 323 9.81 3.27 17.86
N ALA A 324 9.57 3.58 19.13
CA ALA A 324 8.86 4.79 19.55
C ALA A 324 9.67 6.05 19.21
N GLU A 325 10.97 6.04 19.49
CA GLU A 325 11.87 7.14 19.11
C GLU A 325 12.01 7.25 17.58
N ALA A 326 12.16 6.12 16.89
CA ALA A 326 12.24 6.09 15.42
C ALA A 326 10.96 6.63 14.76
N ARG A 327 9.80 6.31 15.34
CA ARG A 327 8.49 6.84 14.94
C ARG A 327 8.39 8.35 15.18
N LEU A 328 8.75 8.86 16.37
CA LEU A 328 8.76 10.30 16.66
C LEU A 328 9.73 11.07 15.73
N ASN A 329 10.77 10.41 15.23
CA ASN A 329 11.70 10.96 14.24
C ASN A 329 11.21 10.83 12.77
N GLY A 330 10.01 10.30 12.55
CA GLY A 330 9.43 10.09 11.21
C GLY A 330 10.18 9.05 10.37
N SER A 331 10.82 8.07 11.01
CA SER A 331 11.49 6.96 10.32
C SER A 331 10.60 5.74 10.18
N CYS A 332 9.62 5.58 11.08
CA CYS A 332 8.61 4.53 11.02
C CYS A 332 7.33 4.99 10.30
N PRO A 333 6.50 4.05 9.83
CA PRO A 333 5.18 4.37 9.26
C PRO A 333 4.24 4.99 10.28
N LEU A 334 3.29 5.79 9.78
CA LEU A 334 2.11 6.14 10.54
C LEU A 334 1.19 4.91 10.58
N MET A 335 0.71 4.55 11.77
CA MET A 335 -0.23 3.45 11.92
C MET A 335 -1.59 3.84 11.33
N PRO A 336 -2.42 2.86 10.87
CA PRO A 336 -3.77 3.15 10.39
C PRO A 336 -4.61 3.97 11.37
N GLU A 337 -4.40 3.78 12.68
CA GLU A 337 -5.02 4.59 13.73
C GLU A 337 -4.69 6.08 13.63
N GLU A 338 -3.41 6.45 13.49
CA GLU A 338 -3.01 7.86 13.33
C GLU A 338 -3.59 8.47 12.06
N ILE A 339 -3.54 7.72 10.96
CA ILE A 339 -4.10 8.20 9.70
C ILE A 339 -5.60 8.45 9.88
N GLY A 340 -6.31 7.56 10.56
CA GLY A 340 -7.71 7.75 10.88
C GLY A 340 -7.95 9.03 11.70
N ILE A 341 -7.17 9.25 12.77
CA ILE A 341 -7.24 10.45 13.62
C ILE A 341 -7.01 11.72 12.79
N LEU A 342 -5.99 11.74 11.93
CA LEU A 342 -5.67 12.89 11.09
C LEU A 342 -6.80 13.20 10.10
N LEU A 343 -7.40 12.18 9.49
CA LEU A 343 -8.52 12.35 8.56
C LEU A 343 -9.77 12.88 9.28
N ARG A 344 -10.10 12.34 10.47
CA ARG A 344 -11.20 12.85 11.31
C ARG A 344 -10.97 14.30 11.73
N ALA A 345 -9.74 14.66 12.09
CA ALA A 345 -9.35 16.02 12.46
C ALA A 345 -9.43 17.01 11.30
N TYR A 346 -9.10 16.55 10.10
CA TYR A 346 -9.22 17.34 8.89
C TYR A 346 -10.69 17.68 8.55
N GLY A 347 -11.61 16.77 8.88
CA GLY A 347 -13.05 16.95 8.73
C GLY A 347 -13.75 15.85 7.91
N TYR A 348 -13.10 14.71 7.65
CA TYR A 348 -13.78 13.59 7.00
C TYR A 348 -14.79 12.94 7.94
N SER A 349 -16.00 12.76 7.43
CA SER A 349 -17.11 12.14 8.16
C SER A 349 -16.92 10.62 8.30
N LYS A 350 -17.67 10.00 9.22
CA LYS A 350 -17.51 8.58 9.60
C LYS A 350 -17.94 7.65 8.46
N ASP A 351 -18.84 8.14 7.62
CA ASP A 351 -19.36 7.48 6.44
C ASP A 351 -18.47 7.63 5.19
N ALA A 352 -17.32 8.32 5.29
CA ALA A 352 -16.36 8.40 4.19
C ALA A 352 -15.86 6.99 3.79
N ILE A 353 -15.76 6.75 2.49
CA ILE A 353 -15.28 5.48 1.95
C ILE A 353 -13.74 5.50 1.94
N ILE A 354 -13.12 4.53 2.61
CA ILE A 354 -11.67 4.35 2.62
C ILE A 354 -11.34 3.02 1.95
N TYR A 355 -10.71 3.10 0.77
CA TYR A 355 -10.10 1.98 0.09
C TYR A 355 -8.68 1.76 0.64
N VAL A 356 -8.43 0.66 1.33
CA VAL A 356 -7.09 0.28 1.80
C VAL A 356 -6.40 -0.52 0.70
N SER A 357 -5.28 0.02 0.20
CA SER A 357 -4.46 -0.61 -0.82
C SER A 357 -3.28 -1.39 -0.26
N GLY A 358 -2.66 -2.19 -1.13
CA GLY A 358 -1.61 -3.11 -0.75
C GLY A 358 -2.19 -4.51 -0.55
N GLY A 359 -1.33 -5.53 -0.55
CA GLY A 359 -1.73 -6.86 -0.10
C GLY A 359 -2.19 -6.85 1.37
N GLU A 360 -2.28 -8.03 1.99
CA GLU A 360 -2.56 -8.11 3.43
C GLU A 360 -1.62 -7.17 4.22
N VAL A 361 -2.21 -6.19 4.91
CA VAL A 361 -1.48 -5.26 5.78
C VAL A 361 -0.71 -6.09 6.79
N PHE A 362 0.56 -5.78 7.03
CA PHE A 362 1.33 -6.52 8.03
C PHE A 362 0.66 -6.36 9.41
N GLY A 363 0.49 -7.47 10.14
CA GLY A 363 -0.37 -7.52 11.33
C GLY A 363 -1.85 -7.88 11.04
N GLY A 364 -2.23 -7.98 9.77
CA GLY A 364 -3.56 -8.37 9.30
C GLY A 364 -4.67 -7.41 9.71
N GLN A 365 -5.88 -7.95 9.82
CA GLN A 365 -7.08 -7.18 10.17
C GLN A 365 -6.96 -6.46 11.53
N ARG A 366 -6.15 -7.01 12.46
CA ARG A 366 -5.91 -6.41 13.78
C ARG A 366 -5.39 -4.97 13.68
N THR A 367 -4.49 -4.71 12.73
CA THR A 367 -3.90 -3.39 12.51
C THR A 367 -4.92 -2.38 11.96
N LEU A 368 -5.99 -2.85 11.32
CA LEU A 368 -7.04 -2.01 10.74
C LEU A 368 -8.23 -1.78 11.67
N ILE A 369 -8.34 -2.48 12.80
CA ILE A 369 -9.46 -2.33 13.77
C ILE A 369 -9.69 -0.86 14.15
N PRO A 370 -8.68 -0.07 14.53
CA PRO A 370 -8.91 1.34 14.89
C PRO A 370 -9.47 2.14 13.72
N LEU A 371 -9.00 1.91 12.49
CA LEU A 371 -9.50 2.60 11.31
C LEU A 371 -10.98 2.26 11.04
N HIS A 372 -11.36 0.99 11.17
CA HIS A 372 -12.77 0.54 11.09
C HIS A 372 -13.65 1.13 12.21
N ALA A 373 -13.09 1.42 13.38
CA ALA A 373 -13.84 2.06 14.46
C ALA A 373 -14.14 3.54 14.15
N MET A 374 -13.28 4.20 13.36
CA MET A 374 -13.42 5.62 12.98
C MET A 374 -14.21 5.85 11.69
N PHE A 375 -14.25 4.85 10.82
CA PHE A 375 -14.93 4.92 9.53
C PHE A 375 -15.74 3.65 9.26
N ASP A 376 -17.01 3.84 8.92
CA ASP A 376 -17.95 2.75 8.70
C ASP A 376 -17.66 2.00 7.39
N ASN A 377 -17.04 2.67 6.41
CA ASN A 377 -16.85 2.18 5.04
C ASN A 377 -15.37 1.96 4.69
N VAL A 378 -14.65 1.19 5.51
CA VAL A 378 -13.28 0.75 5.19
C VAL A 378 -13.35 -0.56 4.39
N VAL A 379 -12.87 -0.51 3.16
CA VAL A 379 -12.94 -1.59 2.16
C VAL A 379 -11.58 -1.80 1.51
N ASP A 380 -11.42 -2.92 0.81
CA ASP A 380 -10.18 -3.31 0.15
C ASP A 380 -10.49 -4.10 -1.13
N ARG A 381 -9.46 -4.51 -1.87
CA ARG A 381 -9.64 -5.35 -3.07
C ARG A 381 -10.43 -6.63 -2.77
N THR A 382 -10.16 -7.29 -1.64
CA THR A 382 -10.73 -8.62 -1.35
C THR A 382 -12.22 -8.53 -1.06
N SER A 383 -12.67 -7.51 -0.33
CA SER A 383 -14.09 -7.21 -0.09
C SER A 383 -14.82 -6.70 -1.33
N LEU A 384 -14.11 -6.09 -2.28
CA LEU A 384 -14.68 -5.53 -3.50
C LEU A 384 -14.55 -6.44 -4.72
N SER A 385 -14.10 -7.69 -4.56
CA SER A 385 -13.98 -8.65 -5.67
C SER A 385 -14.56 -10.01 -5.31
N THR A 386 -15.07 -10.72 -6.31
CA THR A 386 -15.52 -12.11 -6.12
C THR A 386 -14.38 -13.09 -6.40
N PRO A 387 -14.38 -14.30 -5.79
CA PRO A 387 -13.40 -15.34 -6.09
C PRO A 387 -13.30 -15.65 -7.60
N TRP A 388 -14.43 -15.67 -8.30
CA TRP A 388 -14.49 -15.89 -9.76
C TRP A 388 -13.78 -14.80 -10.56
N GLU A 389 -13.95 -13.53 -10.16
CA GLU A 389 -13.25 -12.40 -10.78
C GLU A 389 -11.74 -12.49 -10.58
N MET A 390 -11.29 -12.91 -9.39
CA MET A 390 -9.86 -13.10 -9.11
C MET A 390 -9.27 -14.28 -9.90
N ILE A 391 -9.97 -15.42 -9.94
CA ILE A 391 -9.54 -16.60 -10.72
C ILE A 391 -9.42 -16.25 -12.21
N LYS A 392 -10.33 -15.44 -12.75
CA LYS A 392 -10.26 -14.98 -14.16
C LYS A 392 -8.92 -14.30 -14.46
N ILE A 393 -8.38 -13.53 -13.51
CA ILE A 393 -7.11 -12.80 -13.69
C ILE A 393 -5.91 -13.72 -13.54
N TYR A 394 -5.96 -14.72 -12.66
CA TYR A 394 -4.85 -15.67 -12.54
C TYR A 394 -4.71 -16.56 -13.79
N GLY A 395 -5.82 -16.79 -14.49
CA GLY A 395 -5.88 -17.70 -15.62
C GLY A 395 -5.93 -19.17 -15.18
N LYS A 396 -5.68 -20.09 -16.10
CA LYS A 396 -5.75 -21.53 -15.82
C LYS A 396 -4.52 -22.02 -15.05
N GLU A 397 -4.68 -22.23 -13.76
CA GLU A 397 -3.62 -22.72 -12.88
C GLU A 397 -3.77 -24.21 -12.55
N VAL A 398 -2.66 -24.90 -12.32
CA VAL A 398 -2.66 -26.34 -12.02
C VAL A 398 -3.09 -26.55 -10.56
N ASN A 399 -3.95 -27.54 -10.30
CA ASN A 399 -4.30 -27.96 -8.95
C ASN A 399 -3.10 -28.64 -8.29
N LEU A 400 -2.53 -27.98 -7.28
CA LEU A 400 -1.45 -28.52 -6.47
C LEU A 400 -2.09 -29.22 -5.25
N VAL A 401 -2.40 -30.51 -5.36
CA VAL A 401 -2.79 -31.30 -4.19
C VAL A 401 -1.53 -31.54 -3.36
N ASN A 402 -1.44 -30.95 -2.17
CA ASN A 402 -0.35 -31.27 -1.24
C ASN A 402 -0.66 -32.64 -0.60
N PRO A 403 0.21 -33.66 -0.71
CA PRO A 403 0.13 -34.79 0.20
C PRO A 403 0.40 -34.29 1.64
N PRO A 404 -0.27 -34.85 2.67
CA PRO A 404 -0.05 -34.43 4.04
C PRO A 404 1.43 -34.61 4.43
N PRO A 405 2.00 -33.70 5.23
CA PRO A 405 3.39 -33.83 5.66
C PRO A 405 3.57 -35.13 6.44
N GLY A 406 4.55 -35.94 6.00
CA GLY A 406 4.94 -37.14 6.73
C GLY A 406 5.48 -36.79 8.12
N PRO A 407 5.32 -37.68 9.12
CA PRO A 407 5.84 -37.43 10.47
C PRO A 407 7.37 -37.24 10.43
N PRO A 408 7.93 -36.35 11.27
CA PRO A 408 9.36 -36.11 11.31
C PRO A 408 10.12 -37.39 11.72
N PRO A 409 11.33 -37.62 11.18
CA PRO A 409 12.14 -38.78 11.55
C PRO A 409 12.52 -38.70 13.04
N PHE A 410 12.34 -39.81 13.74
CA PHE A 410 12.71 -39.94 15.15
C PHE A 410 14.25 -40.02 15.26
N GLU A 411 14.92 -38.93 15.58
CA GLU A 411 16.34 -38.98 15.99
C GLU A 411 16.43 -39.43 17.45
N GLU A 412 16.89 -40.67 17.67
CA GLU A 412 17.30 -41.15 18.99
C GLU A 412 18.56 -40.40 19.45
N VAL A 413 18.36 -39.40 20.31
CA VAL A 413 19.44 -38.74 21.03
C VAL A 413 20.05 -39.74 22.03
N LYS A 414 21.18 -40.36 21.67
CA LYS A 414 22.04 -41.09 22.60
C LYS A 414 22.63 -40.12 23.63
N LYS A 415 22.02 -40.04 24.82
CA LYS A 415 22.62 -39.34 25.98
C LYS A 415 23.84 -40.11 26.48
N LEU A 416 25.01 -39.50 26.28
CA LEU A 416 26.30 -39.93 26.80
C LEU A 416 26.34 -39.83 28.34
N ALA A 417 27.07 -40.75 28.95
CA ALA A 417 27.21 -40.99 30.38
C ALA A 417 27.76 -39.80 31.20
N ALA A 418 26.88 -38.96 31.75
CA ALA A 418 27.28 -37.87 32.65
C ALA A 418 26.45 -37.78 33.95
N TRP A 419 25.87 -38.88 34.44
CA TRP A 419 25.02 -38.88 35.66
C TRP A 419 25.46 -39.82 36.79
N LYS A 420 26.68 -40.39 36.76
CA LYS A 420 27.12 -41.30 37.83
C LYS A 420 27.83 -40.67 39.03
N ASN A 421 28.15 -39.36 39.02
CA ASN A 421 28.98 -38.73 40.06
C ASN A 421 28.35 -37.47 40.71
N ALA A 422 27.08 -37.51 41.15
CA ALA A 422 26.52 -36.44 41.97
C ALA A 422 25.88 -37.01 43.24
N GLY A 423 26.45 -36.68 44.41
CA GLY A 423 25.96 -37.06 45.74
C GLY A 423 24.60 -36.44 46.11
N PRO A 424 24.01 -36.84 47.24
CA PRO A 424 22.60 -36.58 47.53
C PRO A 424 22.37 -35.14 48.00
N ARG A 425 21.50 -34.41 47.31
CA ARG A 425 20.86 -33.19 47.84
C ARG A 425 19.33 -33.38 47.90
N PRO A 426 18.63 -32.77 48.87
CA PRO A 426 17.20 -32.95 49.05
C PRO A 426 16.40 -32.30 47.90
N ARG A 427 15.36 -32.99 47.43
CA ARG A 427 14.45 -32.56 46.35
C ARG A 427 13.49 -31.46 46.81
N PRO A 428 13.33 -30.35 46.07
CA PRO A 428 12.03 -29.76 45.83
C PRO A 428 11.29 -30.61 44.78
N LEU A 429 9.97 -30.68 44.87
CA LEU A 429 9.12 -31.41 43.92
C LEU A 429 9.41 -30.97 42.47
N PRO A 430 9.37 -31.89 41.49
CA PRO A 430 9.52 -31.49 40.09
C PRO A 430 8.35 -30.58 39.69
N PRO A 431 8.58 -29.52 38.89
CA PRO A 431 7.49 -28.82 38.23
C PRO A 431 6.69 -29.84 37.39
N PRO A 432 5.38 -29.63 37.20
CA PRO A 432 4.59 -30.51 36.37
C PRO A 432 5.24 -30.68 34.99
N PRO A 433 5.15 -31.86 34.36
CA PRO A 433 5.71 -32.07 33.03
C PRO A 433 5.18 -30.98 32.11
N ALA A 434 6.09 -30.34 31.37
CA ALA A 434 5.70 -29.35 30.38
C ALA A 434 4.65 -30.01 29.48
N ARG A 435 3.43 -29.44 29.48
CA ARG A 435 2.43 -29.82 28.49
C ARG A 435 3.13 -29.71 27.12
N PRO A 436 3.02 -30.73 26.24
CA PRO A 436 3.44 -30.55 24.87
C PRO A 436 2.72 -29.30 24.38
N LYS A 437 3.50 -28.26 24.07
CA LYS A 437 3.00 -27.02 23.51
C LYS A 437 2.44 -27.38 22.15
N SER A 438 1.17 -27.76 22.08
CA SER A 438 0.41 -27.76 20.85
C SER A 438 0.11 -26.30 20.50
N TYR A 439 1.16 -25.51 20.26
CA TYR A 439 0.97 -24.41 19.33
C TYR A 439 0.65 -25.11 18.02
N ASN A 440 -0.49 -24.80 17.42
CA ASN A 440 -0.69 -25.09 16.02
C ASN A 440 0.48 -24.45 15.29
N ILE A 441 1.48 -25.25 14.89
CA ILE A 441 2.55 -24.89 13.95
C ILE A 441 1.92 -24.88 12.54
N GLU A 442 0.71 -24.33 12.43
CA GLU A 442 0.00 -24.11 11.19
C GLU A 442 -0.05 -22.61 10.99
N GLY A 443 0.96 -22.13 10.26
CA GLY A 443 1.15 -20.73 9.95
C GLY A 443 2.59 -20.47 9.53
N TRP A 444 2.78 -19.51 8.63
CA TRP A 444 4.04 -19.05 8.03
C TRP A 444 5.15 -18.65 9.03
N TRP A 445 4.95 -18.79 10.34
CA TRP A 445 5.75 -18.19 11.41
C TRP A 445 6.31 -19.20 12.43
N GLY A 446 5.88 -20.47 12.40
CA GLY A 446 6.33 -21.48 13.38
C GLY A 446 7.83 -21.73 13.36
N TRP A 447 8.46 -21.62 12.17
CA TRP A 447 9.88 -21.86 11.98
C TRP A 447 10.79 -20.83 12.66
N VAL A 448 10.29 -19.63 12.98
CA VAL A 448 11.11 -18.54 13.53
C VAL A 448 11.60 -18.88 14.95
N ALA A 449 10.86 -19.75 15.65
CA ALA A 449 11.27 -20.29 16.94
C ALA A 449 12.16 -21.55 16.82
N GLU A 450 12.29 -22.13 15.62
CA GLU A 450 12.93 -23.43 15.38
C GLU A 450 14.26 -23.31 14.61
N SER A 451 14.41 -22.30 13.75
CA SER A 451 15.56 -22.15 12.85
C SER A 451 15.90 -20.68 12.59
N ASP A 452 17.20 -20.38 12.55
CA ASP A 452 17.73 -19.08 12.12
C ASP A 452 17.54 -18.83 10.61
N ASN A 453 17.30 -19.88 9.82
CA ASN A 453 17.13 -19.80 8.37
C ASN A 453 15.65 -19.79 8.00
N GLU A 454 15.23 -18.75 7.25
CA GLU A 454 13.92 -18.68 6.59
C GLU A 454 13.79 -19.91 5.67
N PRO A 455 12.73 -20.72 5.81
CA PRO A 455 12.55 -21.92 5.01
C PRO A 455 12.42 -21.56 3.52
N ASP A 456 12.79 -22.50 2.66
CA ASP A 456 12.61 -22.33 1.23
C ASP A 456 11.11 -22.13 0.93
N SER A 457 10.80 -21.12 0.12
CA SER A 457 9.42 -20.79 -0.20
C SER A 457 8.71 -21.97 -0.85
N THR A 458 7.54 -22.34 -0.32
CA THR A 458 6.76 -23.42 -0.91
C THR A 458 6.24 -23.01 -2.29
N VAL A 459 5.84 -23.99 -3.10
CA VAL A 459 5.26 -23.73 -4.43
C VAL A 459 4.04 -22.81 -4.33
N MET A 460 3.23 -22.97 -3.27
CA MET A 460 2.07 -22.11 -3.02
C MET A 460 2.51 -20.67 -2.73
N GLU A 461 3.57 -20.47 -1.94
CA GLU A 461 4.08 -19.12 -1.66
C GLU A 461 4.64 -18.44 -2.91
N LEU A 462 5.35 -19.19 -3.74
CA LEU A 462 5.87 -18.69 -5.01
C LEU A 462 4.74 -18.28 -5.97
N ARG A 463 3.62 -19.01 -5.96
CA ARG A 463 2.40 -18.69 -6.70
C ARG A 463 1.72 -17.44 -6.13
N THR A 464 1.51 -17.37 -4.82
CA THR A 464 0.96 -16.19 -4.13
C THR A 464 1.81 -14.95 -4.36
N ASN A 465 3.14 -15.06 -4.33
CA ASN A 465 4.05 -13.96 -4.61
C ASN A 465 3.92 -13.43 -6.05
N ALA A 466 3.57 -14.29 -7.01
CA ALA A 466 3.27 -13.85 -8.36
C ALA A 466 1.87 -13.23 -8.45
N HIS A 467 0.86 -13.77 -7.78
CA HIS A 467 -0.48 -13.15 -7.71
C HIS A 467 -0.43 -11.77 -7.10
N LYS A 468 0.46 -11.54 -6.13
CA LYS A 468 0.69 -10.22 -5.52
C LYS A 468 0.97 -9.12 -6.55
N LEU A 469 1.64 -9.42 -7.67
CA LEU A 469 1.85 -8.41 -8.72
C LEU A 469 0.55 -7.98 -9.40
N LEU A 470 -0.40 -8.90 -9.58
CA LEU A 470 -1.72 -8.59 -10.13
C LEU A 470 -2.56 -7.80 -9.14
N TRP A 471 -2.46 -8.15 -7.85
CA TRP A 471 -3.09 -7.42 -6.76
C TRP A 471 -2.61 -5.99 -6.68
N GLU A 472 -1.29 -5.79 -6.69
CA GLU A 472 -0.67 -4.46 -6.70
C GLU A 472 -1.03 -3.69 -7.97
N ALA A 473 -1.21 -4.34 -9.12
CA ALA A 473 -1.69 -3.68 -10.34
C ALA A 473 -3.12 -3.14 -10.20
N ILE A 474 -4.02 -3.93 -9.60
CA ILE A 474 -5.40 -3.51 -9.35
C ILE A 474 -5.42 -2.33 -8.38
N ASP A 475 -4.71 -2.47 -7.27
CA ASP A 475 -4.58 -1.44 -6.24
C ASP A 475 -3.98 -0.15 -6.83
N TYR A 476 -2.97 -0.26 -7.69
CA TYR A 476 -2.35 0.88 -8.35
C TYR A 476 -3.35 1.67 -9.18
N LEU A 477 -4.17 0.99 -10.00
CA LEU A 477 -5.20 1.65 -10.79
C LEU A 477 -6.25 2.34 -9.91
N ILE A 478 -6.67 1.71 -8.82
CA ILE A 478 -7.68 2.27 -7.91
C ILE A 478 -7.13 3.51 -7.18
N CYS A 479 -5.90 3.44 -6.68
CA CYS A 479 -5.27 4.56 -5.97
C CYS A 479 -4.96 5.75 -6.88
N VAL A 480 -4.63 5.50 -8.15
CA VAL A 480 -4.44 6.59 -9.12
C VAL A 480 -5.76 7.32 -9.40
N GLU A 481 -6.88 6.59 -9.45
CA GLU A 481 -8.22 7.11 -9.74
C GLU A 481 -9.00 7.65 -8.52
N ALA A 482 -8.42 7.58 -7.32
CA ALA A 482 -9.07 8.05 -6.10
C ALA A 482 -9.18 9.57 -6.04
N ASP A 483 -10.24 10.10 -5.43
CA ASP A 483 -10.42 11.54 -5.23
C ASP A 483 -9.33 12.09 -4.28
N VAL A 484 -8.98 11.30 -3.27
CA VAL A 484 -7.93 11.59 -2.30
C VAL A 484 -7.02 10.37 -2.17
N PHE A 485 -5.71 10.58 -2.23
CA PHE A 485 -4.72 9.54 -1.90
C PHE A 485 -3.91 9.96 -0.66
N ILE A 486 -3.64 9.00 0.23
CA ILE A 486 -2.78 9.20 1.40
C ILE A 486 -1.85 7.99 1.59
N PRO A 487 -0.53 8.18 1.62
CA PRO A 487 0.41 7.15 2.01
C PRO A 487 0.59 7.16 3.54
N GLY A 488 0.53 5.98 4.18
CA GLY A 488 0.97 5.77 5.57
C GLY A 488 2.48 5.62 5.67
N PHE A 489 3.11 5.18 4.57
CA PHE A 489 4.55 5.03 4.49
C PHE A 489 5.06 5.20 3.07
N ASP A 490 5.39 6.43 2.71
CA ASP A 490 6.33 6.74 1.65
C ASP A 490 7.73 6.88 2.24
N ARG A 491 8.75 6.40 1.52
CA ARG A 491 10.11 6.33 2.06
C ARG A 491 10.83 7.69 2.09
N ASP A 492 10.18 8.81 1.78
CA ASP A 492 10.64 10.21 1.97
C ASP A 492 12.13 10.50 1.69
N GLY A 493 12.70 9.93 0.63
CA GLY A 493 14.14 10.08 0.36
C GLY A 493 15.08 9.27 1.27
N LYS A 494 14.53 8.53 2.25
CA LYS A 494 15.22 7.66 3.21
C LYS A 494 15.23 6.18 2.77
N GLY A 495 15.43 5.91 1.48
CA GLY A 495 15.49 4.57 0.91
C GLY A 495 14.98 4.51 -0.52
N HIS A 496 14.93 3.31 -1.11
CA HIS A 496 14.35 3.12 -2.44
C HIS A 496 12.84 3.42 -2.42
N SER A 497 12.34 4.11 -3.43
CA SER A 497 10.90 4.37 -3.60
C SER A 497 10.09 3.06 -3.58
N ASN A 498 8.81 3.18 -3.24
CA ASN A 498 7.89 2.06 -3.04
C ASN A 498 6.60 2.25 -3.84
N PHE A 499 5.63 1.37 -3.61
CA PHE A 499 4.30 1.41 -4.24
C PHE A 499 3.64 2.79 -4.14
N ALA A 500 3.49 3.34 -2.93
CA ALA A 500 2.96 4.69 -2.70
C ALA A 500 3.68 5.75 -3.54
N SER A 501 5.01 5.67 -3.63
CA SER A 501 5.81 6.64 -4.41
C SER A 501 5.43 6.63 -5.90
N LEU A 502 5.16 5.46 -6.48
CA LEU A 502 4.70 5.36 -7.88
C LEU A 502 3.28 5.87 -8.09
N VAL A 503 2.38 5.60 -7.13
CA VAL A 503 1.02 6.13 -7.19
C VAL A 503 1.06 7.66 -7.17
N MET A 504 1.81 8.25 -6.24
CA MET A 504 1.94 9.71 -6.14
C MET A 504 2.54 10.32 -7.40
N GLY A 505 3.59 9.70 -7.97
CA GLY A 505 4.17 10.15 -9.23
C GLY A 505 3.20 10.08 -10.40
N HIS A 506 2.41 9.01 -10.51
CA HIS A 506 1.41 8.90 -11.57
C HIS A 506 0.24 9.87 -11.37
N ARG A 507 -0.23 10.06 -10.14
CA ARG A 507 -1.24 11.08 -9.83
C ARG A 507 -0.74 12.48 -10.20
N LEU A 508 0.52 12.80 -9.85
CA LEU A 508 1.15 14.07 -10.21
C LEU A 508 1.26 14.25 -11.73
N TYR A 509 1.50 13.18 -12.49
CA TYR A 509 1.51 13.21 -13.94
C TYR A 509 0.10 13.39 -14.53
N GLN A 510 -0.84 12.50 -14.19
CA GLN A 510 -2.16 12.40 -14.82
C GLN A 510 -3.09 13.55 -14.39
N SER A 511 -3.08 13.91 -13.11
CA SER A 511 -3.94 14.95 -12.54
C SER A 511 -3.26 15.58 -11.32
N ALA A 512 -2.34 16.51 -11.59
CA ALA A 512 -1.56 17.18 -10.55
C ALA A 512 -2.43 17.87 -9.48
N ALA A 513 -3.63 18.33 -9.85
CA ALA A 513 -4.58 18.96 -8.94
C ALA A 513 -5.33 17.96 -8.04
N SER A 514 -5.27 16.65 -8.29
CA SER A 514 -5.92 15.65 -7.44
C SER A 514 -5.27 15.62 -6.06
N LYS A 515 -6.10 15.59 -5.01
CA LYS A 515 -5.61 15.67 -3.62
C LYS A 515 -4.76 14.44 -3.29
N THR A 516 -3.53 14.69 -2.91
CA THR A 516 -2.59 13.68 -2.46
C THR A 516 -1.95 14.19 -1.18
N PHE A 517 -2.45 13.74 -0.02
CA PHE A 517 -1.86 14.12 1.25
C PHE A 517 -0.51 13.43 1.40
N ARG A 518 0.46 14.16 1.94
CA ARG A 518 1.79 13.63 2.26
C ARG A 518 2.18 14.06 3.66
N PRO A 519 1.54 13.51 4.70
CA PRO A 519 1.79 13.95 6.06
C PRO A 519 3.29 13.84 6.39
N ASP A 520 3.89 14.91 6.91
CA ASP A 520 5.24 14.80 7.48
C ASP A 520 5.10 13.88 8.69
N ARG A 521 5.66 12.68 8.62
CA ARG A 521 5.47 11.65 9.64
C ARG A 521 6.01 12.07 11.00
N LYS A 522 7.04 12.92 11.04
CA LYS A 522 7.60 13.46 12.29
C LYS A 522 6.64 14.49 12.90
N GLU A 523 6.08 15.39 12.09
CA GLU A 523 5.10 16.37 12.58
C GLU A 523 3.77 15.70 12.96
N ALA A 524 3.27 14.78 12.13
CA ALA A 524 2.08 13.99 12.39
C ALA A 524 2.21 13.15 13.67
N ALA A 525 3.34 12.47 13.87
CA ALA A 525 3.57 11.69 15.09
C ALA A 525 3.56 12.57 16.35
N LYS A 526 4.11 13.78 16.29
CA LYS A 526 4.05 14.75 17.41
C LYS A 526 2.63 15.19 17.70
N LEU A 527 1.88 15.57 16.66
CA LEU A 527 0.47 15.98 16.82
C LEU A 527 -0.37 14.86 17.44
N VAL A 528 -0.15 13.61 17.06
CA VAL A 528 -0.87 12.49 17.67
C VAL A 528 -0.42 12.25 19.12
N ASP A 529 0.87 12.39 19.43
CA ASP A 529 1.39 12.20 20.79
C ASP A 529 0.86 13.27 21.76
N GLU A 530 0.63 14.50 21.29
CA GLU A 530 0.03 15.60 22.06
C GLU A 530 -1.37 15.28 22.62
N ILE A 531 -2.14 14.41 21.93
CA ILE A 531 -3.51 14.05 22.33
C ILE A 531 -3.63 12.62 22.84
N ARG A 532 -2.51 11.89 22.98
CA ARG A 532 -2.51 10.46 23.32
C ARG A 532 -3.31 10.16 24.60
N ASP A 533 -3.19 11.01 25.60
CA ASP A 533 -3.84 10.83 26.90
C ASP A 533 -5.30 11.34 26.93
N HIS A 534 -5.73 12.09 25.90
CA HIS A 534 -7.04 12.75 25.82
C HIS A 534 -7.70 12.63 24.43
N MET A 535 -7.53 11.50 23.75
CA MET A 535 -7.96 11.31 22.35
C MET A 535 -9.46 11.58 22.09
N TYR A 536 -10.30 11.56 23.13
CA TYR A 536 -11.74 11.81 23.04
C TYR A 536 -12.14 13.30 23.12
N GLN A 537 -11.21 14.20 23.46
CA GLN A 537 -11.45 15.63 23.65
C GLN A 537 -10.38 16.46 22.91
N ALA A 538 -10.43 16.43 21.58
CA ALA A 538 -9.53 17.25 20.77
C ALA A 538 -9.88 18.75 20.89
N ASN A 539 -8.92 19.56 21.33
CA ASN A 539 -9.07 21.02 21.40
C ASN A 539 -9.12 21.63 19.98
N ARG A 540 -9.88 22.72 19.82
CA ARG A 540 -9.94 23.51 18.58
C ARG A 540 -8.55 23.95 18.09
N THR A 541 -7.64 24.28 19.00
CA THR A 541 -6.25 24.62 18.67
C THR A 541 -5.52 23.49 17.97
N TRP A 542 -5.64 22.26 18.50
CA TRP A 542 -5.05 21.07 17.92
C TRP A 542 -5.67 20.74 16.55
N LEU A 543 -7.00 20.84 16.43
CA LEU A 543 -7.69 20.66 15.14
C LEU A 543 -7.18 21.63 14.08
N LYS A 544 -6.98 22.91 14.44
CA LYS A 544 -6.37 23.90 13.54
C LYS A 544 -4.95 23.50 13.13
N SER A 545 -4.14 23.01 14.08
CA SER A 545 -2.77 22.52 13.78
C SER A 545 -2.77 21.36 12.79
N VAL A 546 -3.62 20.34 12.98
CA VAL A 546 -3.73 19.22 12.03
C VAL A 546 -4.23 19.68 10.66
N ARG A 547 -5.28 20.51 10.62
CA ARG A 547 -5.81 21.07 9.37
C ARG A 547 -4.77 21.89 8.61
N ARG A 548 -3.96 22.67 9.32
CA ARG A 548 -2.84 23.45 8.76
C ARG A 548 -1.74 22.53 8.24
N HIS A 549 -1.33 21.53 9.01
CA HIS A 549 -0.32 20.55 8.61
C HIS A 549 -0.72 19.83 7.31
N LEU A 550 -1.92 19.26 7.26
CA LEU A 550 -2.41 18.56 6.07
C LEU A 550 -2.63 19.48 4.86
N ARG A 551 -3.03 20.74 5.06
CA ARG A 551 -3.11 21.72 3.95
C ARG A 551 -1.73 22.04 3.39
N LYS A 552 -0.76 22.26 4.28
CA LYS A 552 0.63 22.58 3.90
C LYS A 552 1.26 21.45 3.07
N THR A 553 1.05 20.21 3.47
CA THR A 553 1.65 19.04 2.79
C THR A 553 1.13 18.79 1.38
N LEU A 554 -0.02 19.35 0.98
CA LEU A 554 -0.53 19.26 -0.40
C LEU A 554 0.37 19.98 -1.41
N LEU A 555 1.12 21.02 -0.99
CA LEU A 555 2.00 21.80 -1.87
C LEU A 555 3.47 21.65 -1.48
N ASP A 556 3.79 21.94 -0.22
CA ASP A 556 5.16 21.91 0.27
C ASP A 556 5.74 20.50 0.19
N GLY A 557 4.91 19.48 0.41
CA GLY A 557 5.30 18.08 0.26
C GLY A 557 5.73 17.72 -1.16
N ILE A 558 5.10 18.31 -2.19
CA ILE A 558 5.48 18.09 -3.59
C ILE A 558 6.81 18.78 -3.89
N ILE A 559 6.97 20.03 -3.45
CA ILE A 559 8.19 20.82 -3.65
C ILE A 559 9.39 20.15 -2.96
N GLU A 560 9.22 19.76 -1.70
CA GLU A 560 10.24 19.06 -0.95
C GLU A 560 10.63 17.73 -1.62
N ALA A 561 9.65 16.95 -2.06
CA ALA A 561 9.92 15.65 -2.65
C ALA A 561 10.55 15.75 -4.06
N SER A 562 10.29 16.84 -4.81
CA SER A 562 11.03 17.18 -6.03
C SER A 562 12.54 17.29 -5.77
N SER A 563 12.93 17.82 -4.59
CA SER A 563 14.35 17.92 -4.21
C SER A 563 14.92 16.64 -3.59
N LYS A 564 14.18 15.97 -2.70
CA LYS A 564 14.71 14.85 -1.89
C LYS A 564 14.49 13.47 -2.51
N SER A 565 13.33 13.26 -3.12
CA SER A 565 12.90 11.92 -3.57
C SER A 565 13.17 11.69 -5.06
N LYS A 566 13.06 12.72 -5.90
CA LYS A 566 13.34 12.64 -7.34
C LYS A 566 14.73 12.08 -7.68
N PRO A 567 15.83 12.44 -6.98
CA PRO A 567 17.15 11.88 -7.25
C PRO A 567 17.26 10.37 -7.02
N LEU A 568 16.34 9.77 -6.24
CA LEU A 568 16.29 8.34 -6.00
C LEU A 568 15.36 7.63 -6.99
N SER A 569 14.28 8.29 -7.39
CA SER A 569 13.27 7.73 -8.29
C SER A 569 12.55 8.81 -9.07
N PHE A 570 12.91 8.92 -10.34
CA PHE A 570 12.33 9.86 -11.28
C PHE A 570 10.82 9.70 -11.41
N LEU A 571 10.33 8.48 -11.58
CA LEU A 571 8.91 8.20 -11.78
C LEU A 571 8.05 8.51 -10.55
N SER A 572 8.66 8.65 -9.37
CA SER A 572 7.94 9.08 -8.17
C SER A 572 7.62 10.58 -8.18
N HIS A 573 8.42 11.38 -8.91
CA HIS A 573 8.27 12.83 -9.05
C HIS A 573 8.62 13.26 -10.49
N PRO A 574 7.72 12.98 -11.45
CA PRO A 574 7.99 13.14 -12.89
C PRO A 574 8.05 14.60 -13.40
N VAL A 575 7.91 15.58 -12.52
CA VAL A 575 7.91 17.02 -12.86
C VAL A 575 9.34 17.58 -12.77
N PRO A 576 9.80 18.43 -13.71
CA PRO A 576 9.06 19.04 -14.82
C PRO A 576 9.13 18.29 -16.16
N GLU A 577 9.90 17.23 -16.27
CA GLU A 577 10.19 16.57 -17.54
C GLU A 577 8.96 15.92 -18.16
N CYS A 578 7.98 15.50 -17.38
CA CYS A 578 6.73 14.90 -17.89
C CYS A 578 5.53 15.86 -17.85
N SER A 579 5.74 17.17 -17.67
CA SER A 579 4.64 18.12 -17.51
C SER A 579 4.86 19.44 -18.26
N CYS A 580 3.77 20.13 -18.53
CA CYS A 580 3.76 21.49 -19.06
C CYS A 580 2.81 22.37 -18.24
N SER A 581 2.96 23.69 -18.36
CA SER A 581 2.07 24.67 -17.73
C SER A 581 1.19 25.34 -18.79
N ARG A 582 -0.12 25.46 -18.53
CA ARG A 582 -1.04 26.25 -19.36
C ARG A 582 -1.07 27.71 -18.91
N HIS A 583 -1.32 28.62 -19.85
CA HIS A 583 -1.61 30.02 -19.56
C HIS A 583 -3.06 30.20 -19.14
N ASP A 584 -3.30 31.03 -18.12
CA ASP A 584 -4.61 31.62 -17.88
C ASP A 584 -4.89 32.66 -18.99
N THR A 585 -5.51 32.23 -20.09
CA THR A 585 -5.85 33.11 -21.23
C THR A 585 -7.10 33.98 -21.00
N SER A 586 -7.85 33.74 -19.93
CA SER A 586 -8.78 34.75 -19.40
C SER A 586 -8.02 35.63 -18.43
N PHE A 587 -8.00 36.96 -18.62
CA PHE A 587 -7.51 37.99 -17.67
C PHE A 587 -6.21 38.76 -18.00
N GLU A 588 -6.03 39.20 -19.26
CA GLU A 588 -5.27 40.45 -19.51
C GLU A 588 -5.95 41.70 -18.87
N ALA A 589 -7.13 41.56 -18.24
CA ALA A 589 -7.91 42.67 -17.71
C ALA A 589 -8.05 42.75 -16.16
N SER A 590 -7.47 41.85 -15.34
CA SER A 590 -7.54 42.04 -13.87
C SER A 590 -6.29 41.59 -13.13
N LYS A 591 -5.59 42.57 -12.52
CA LYS A 591 -4.52 42.38 -11.54
C LYS A 591 -5.09 41.78 -10.25
N ASN A 592 -5.17 40.45 -10.13
CA ASN A 592 -5.46 39.76 -8.86
C ASN A 592 -4.29 38.83 -8.44
N SER A 593 -4.16 38.58 -7.13
CA SER A 593 -3.03 37.94 -6.44
C SER A 593 -2.84 36.44 -6.70
N SER A 594 -3.91 35.70 -7.02
CA SER A 594 -3.90 34.23 -7.18
C SER A 594 -3.09 33.74 -8.39
N SER A 595 -3.12 34.46 -9.51
CA SER A 595 -2.43 34.07 -10.76
C SER A 595 -0.92 34.21 -10.67
N LYS A 596 -0.42 35.18 -9.88
CA LYS A 596 1.01 35.25 -9.51
C LYS A 596 1.43 34.02 -8.72
N LEU A 597 0.56 33.45 -7.88
CA LEU A 597 0.92 32.36 -6.99
C LEU A 597 0.96 30.99 -7.69
N SER A 598 0.07 30.70 -8.66
CA SER A 598 0.17 29.46 -9.47
C SER A 598 1.41 29.47 -10.38
N SER A 599 1.70 30.60 -11.02
CA SER A 599 2.93 30.77 -11.83
C SER A 599 4.22 30.58 -11.01
N GLN A 600 4.20 30.99 -9.72
CA GLN A 600 5.31 30.74 -8.79
C GLN A 600 5.51 29.24 -8.51
N VAL A 601 4.43 28.47 -8.29
CA VAL A 601 4.54 27.02 -8.01
C VAL A 601 5.10 26.26 -9.21
N SER A 602 4.62 26.53 -10.42
CA SER A 602 5.18 25.92 -11.64
C SER A 602 6.67 26.24 -11.80
N THR A 603 7.06 27.48 -11.51
CA THR A 603 8.46 27.92 -11.53
C THR A 603 9.30 27.21 -10.46
N THR A 604 8.79 27.07 -9.23
CA THR A 604 9.47 26.34 -8.13
C THR A 604 9.66 24.86 -8.47
N LEU A 605 8.70 24.26 -9.18
CA LEU A 605 8.79 22.88 -9.66
C LEU A 605 9.63 22.73 -10.94
N GLY A 606 10.19 23.82 -11.47
CA GLY A 606 11.02 23.83 -12.67
C GLY A 606 10.24 23.68 -13.98
N VAL A 607 8.92 23.83 -13.96
CA VAL A 607 8.06 23.75 -15.16
C VAL A 607 8.11 25.09 -15.88
N THR A 608 9.02 25.19 -16.85
CA THR A 608 9.22 26.39 -17.66
C THR A 608 8.51 26.31 -19.02
N HIS A 609 8.14 25.11 -19.47
CA HIS A 609 7.59 24.87 -20.80
C HIS A 609 6.06 25.04 -20.83
N GLN A 610 5.57 25.75 -21.84
CA GLN A 610 4.15 25.96 -22.08
C GLN A 610 3.52 24.76 -22.77
N CYS A 611 2.29 24.44 -22.42
CA CYS A 611 1.57 23.36 -23.10
C CYS A 611 1.34 23.70 -24.58
N PRO A 612 1.40 22.71 -25.49
CA PRO A 612 0.94 22.85 -26.86
C PRO A 612 -0.44 23.51 -26.98
N ALA A 613 -0.61 24.42 -27.95
CA ALA A 613 -1.79 25.26 -28.10
C ALA A 613 -3.14 24.50 -28.21
N TRP A 614 -3.15 23.26 -28.70
CA TRP A 614 -4.37 22.44 -28.76
C TRP A 614 -4.87 22.00 -27.37
N MET A 615 -4.01 22.02 -26.35
CA MET A 615 -4.40 21.77 -24.95
C MET A 615 -5.01 23.01 -24.29
N ASP A 616 -4.89 24.19 -24.90
CA ASP A 616 -5.40 25.44 -24.33
C ASP A 616 -6.92 25.65 -24.49
N THR A 617 -7.63 24.77 -25.19
CA THR A 617 -9.07 24.92 -25.49
C THR A 617 -10.02 24.24 -24.49
N GLY A 618 -9.52 23.72 -23.36
CA GLY A 618 -10.36 23.12 -22.31
C GLY A 618 -10.84 24.15 -21.27
N PRO A 619 -12.07 24.06 -20.74
CA PRO A 619 -12.57 24.96 -19.70
C PRO A 619 -11.70 24.83 -18.45
N ILE A 620 -10.94 25.88 -18.14
CA ILE A 620 -10.40 26.09 -16.80
C ILE A 620 -11.63 26.32 -15.91
N SER A 621 -11.71 25.61 -14.79
CA SER A 621 -12.89 25.68 -13.92
C SER A 621 -13.12 27.13 -13.47
N GLN A 622 -14.05 27.83 -14.13
CA GLN A 622 -14.39 29.21 -13.80
C GLN A 622 -15.25 29.19 -12.55
N LEU A 623 -14.62 29.21 -11.39
CA LEU A 623 -15.28 29.60 -10.14
C LEU A 623 -14.50 30.77 -9.54
N LYS A 624 -15.04 31.95 -9.83
CA LYS A 624 -14.56 33.26 -9.42
C LYS A 624 -14.82 33.47 -7.92
N ASP A 625 -14.10 32.75 -7.07
CA ASP A 625 -14.16 32.95 -5.62
C ASP A 625 -12.88 33.63 -5.14
N LYS A 626 -13.05 34.78 -4.47
CA LYS A 626 -11.98 35.56 -3.82
C LYS A 626 -11.13 34.64 -2.94
N GLU A 627 -9.82 34.82 -3.01
CA GLU A 627 -8.86 34.27 -2.06
C GLU A 627 -9.14 34.79 -0.65
N ASN A 628 -9.99 34.10 0.09
CA ASN A 628 -9.92 34.01 1.55
C ASN A 628 -9.84 32.51 1.89
N GLU A 629 -8.74 31.85 1.51
CA GLU A 629 -8.38 30.55 2.11
C GLU A 629 -7.59 30.72 3.42
N ASP A 630 -7.29 31.97 3.78
CA ASP A 630 -6.99 32.42 5.14
C ASP A 630 -8.19 33.24 5.64
N ASP A 631 -8.60 32.96 6.88
CA ASP A 631 -9.65 33.63 7.67
C ASP A 631 -11.10 33.52 7.18
N GLY A 632 -11.75 32.48 7.69
CA GLY A 632 -13.20 32.27 7.71
C GLY A 632 -13.55 31.07 8.59
N ASP A 633 -12.95 30.97 9.78
CA ASP A 633 -13.30 29.98 10.82
C ASP A 633 -14.62 30.39 11.55
N GLU A 634 -15.57 30.98 10.82
CA GLU A 634 -16.87 31.42 11.34
C GLU A 634 -17.95 30.46 10.84
N ASP A 635 -17.98 29.30 11.49
CA ASP A 635 -19.14 28.44 11.80
C ASP A 635 -18.67 26.99 11.93
N ASP A 636 -18.02 26.67 13.05
CA ASP A 636 -17.75 25.29 13.46
C ASP A 636 -18.38 25.10 14.85
N SER A 637 -19.72 25.10 14.91
CA SER A 637 -20.52 24.63 16.06
C SER A 637 -20.40 23.10 16.27
N LEU A 638 -19.46 22.46 15.59
CA LEU A 638 -19.19 21.01 15.56
C LEU A 638 -18.01 20.60 16.47
N SER A 639 -17.56 21.49 17.37
CA SER A 639 -16.53 21.20 18.37
C SER A 639 -16.97 20.24 19.50
N GLY A 640 -18.19 19.69 19.44
CA GLY A 640 -18.69 18.70 20.37
C GLY A 640 -18.49 17.26 19.90
N LEU A 641 -17.41 16.62 20.36
CA LEU A 641 -17.13 15.17 20.38
C LEU A 641 -16.57 14.54 19.09
N PHE A 642 -15.26 14.30 19.12
CA PHE A 642 -14.45 13.70 18.06
C PHE A 642 -14.82 12.23 17.74
N PHE A 643 -15.32 11.48 18.75
CA PHE A 643 -15.63 10.04 18.66
C PHE A 643 -16.98 9.59 19.24
N ARG A 644 -17.94 10.49 19.54
CA ARG A 644 -19.21 10.04 20.14
C ARG A 644 -20.25 9.75 19.08
N GLN A 645 -20.69 8.49 18.97
CA GLN A 645 -21.97 8.16 18.36
C GLN A 645 -22.68 7.05 19.14
N SER A 646 -23.93 7.35 19.49
CA SER A 646 -25.05 6.45 19.80
C SER A 646 -24.85 5.38 20.89
N GLY A 647 -25.13 5.76 22.13
CA GLY A 647 -25.62 4.85 23.17
C GLY A 647 -26.98 5.34 23.62
N GLY A 648 -28.04 4.67 23.17
CA GLY A 648 -29.41 4.93 23.58
C GLY A 648 -29.64 4.56 25.05
N ASN A 649 -30.53 5.33 25.67
CA ASN A 649 -31.32 5.09 26.88
C ASN A 649 -30.78 4.07 27.89
N ASN A 650 -30.43 4.56 29.07
CA ASN A 650 -30.89 3.94 30.30
C ASN A 650 -31.12 4.99 31.39
N GLU A 651 -32.33 4.96 31.93
CA GLU A 651 -32.75 5.58 33.18
C GLU A 651 -31.84 5.13 34.33
N GLY A 652 -31.63 6.01 35.31
CA GLY A 652 -30.84 5.71 36.50
C GLY A 652 -30.67 6.93 37.39
N ASP A 653 -31.70 7.13 38.22
CA ASP A 653 -31.83 8.05 39.35
C ASP A 653 -30.57 8.16 40.24
N GLY A 654 -30.35 9.33 40.86
CA GLY A 654 -29.17 9.57 41.70
C GLY A 654 -28.94 11.03 42.12
N ASP A 655 -29.90 11.57 42.87
CA ASP A 655 -29.89 12.80 43.66
C ASP A 655 -28.63 13.03 44.52
N VAL A 656 -27.97 14.20 44.46
CA VAL A 656 -27.30 14.90 45.61
C VAL A 656 -27.07 16.40 45.28
N ASN A 657 -27.98 17.24 45.79
CA ASN A 657 -27.79 18.39 46.70
C ASN A 657 -26.63 19.43 46.54
N ALA A 658 -27.08 20.70 46.61
CA ALA A 658 -26.54 21.87 47.32
C ALA A 658 -25.56 22.86 46.64
N LYS A 659 -26.08 24.09 46.45
CA LYS A 659 -25.54 25.44 46.81
C LYS A 659 -24.12 25.80 46.29
N GLU A 660 -23.91 26.91 45.59
CA GLU A 660 -24.04 28.29 46.10
C GLU A 660 -23.97 29.32 44.94
N GLU A 661 -24.82 30.33 45.04
CA GLU A 661 -24.63 31.78 44.79
C GLU A 661 -23.61 32.29 43.74
N ASN A 662 -24.09 33.03 42.73
CA ASN A 662 -24.05 34.50 42.77
C ASN A 662 -24.74 35.20 41.57
N GLN A 663 -25.62 36.13 41.93
CA GLN A 663 -25.88 37.47 41.36
C GLN A 663 -25.92 37.66 39.83
N PHE A 664 -27.09 38.01 39.32
CA PHE A 664 -27.27 39.26 38.57
C PHE A 664 -28.64 39.84 38.91
N GLU A 665 -28.63 41.01 39.54
CA GLU A 665 -29.77 41.91 39.67
C GLU A 665 -30.11 42.48 38.30
N ASP A 666 -31.39 42.48 37.93
CA ASP A 666 -31.96 43.54 37.10
C ASP A 666 -33.28 43.96 37.73
N GLN A 667 -33.38 45.27 37.88
CA GLN A 667 -34.32 46.04 38.68
C GLN A 667 -35.48 46.47 37.76
N GLU A 668 -36.70 46.04 38.04
CA GLU A 668 -37.91 46.66 37.50
C GLU A 668 -38.68 47.32 38.66
N GLU A 669 -38.80 48.64 38.57
CA GLU A 669 -39.60 49.50 39.42
C GLU A 669 -41.10 49.22 39.22
N LEU A 670 -41.82 49.04 40.33
CA LEU A 670 -43.28 49.11 40.40
C LEU A 670 -43.64 50.15 41.46
N GLU A 671 -44.07 51.32 40.98
CA GLU A 671 -44.83 52.29 41.77
C GLU A 671 -46.26 51.79 42.02
N GLY A 672 -46.72 51.97 43.25
CA GLY A 672 -48.08 52.46 43.51
C GLY A 672 -49.03 51.54 44.28
N GLY A 673 -49.36 51.95 45.50
CA GLY A 673 -50.75 51.86 45.98
C GLY A 673 -51.00 51.22 47.35
N GLU A 674 -50.82 52.02 48.40
CA GLU A 674 -51.65 52.13 49.62
C GLU A 674 -52.55 50.95 50.05
N LYS A 675 -52.20 50.28 51.15
CA LYS A 675 -52.82 50.44 52.48
C LYS A 675 -52.18 49.55 53.54
#